data_AF-A0A7X0CIE1-F1
#
_entry.id   AF-A0A7X0CIE1-F1
#
_cell.length_a   1.000
_cell.length_b   1.000
_cell.length_c   1.000
_cell.angle_alpha   90.00
_cell.angle_beta   90.00
_cell.angle_gamma   90.00
#
_symmetry.space_group_name_H-M   'P 1'
#
loop_
_entity.id
_entity.type
_entity.pdbx_description
1 polymer ?
#
loop_
_entity_poly.entity_id
_entity_poly.type
_entity_poly.pdbx_seq_one_letter_code
_entity_poly.pdbx_strand_id
1 'polypeptide(L)'
;MSRKTKISAIKTLIIAVTIALAISDPQLSFSQSNLRLWYQQPAVKWTDALPIGNGALGAMLFGGVDEDHIQFNEQTLWTGGPRAYARAGASKYLLIIRKLLTEGKQAEAESIAQEHFMGMKSHELTYMADSIAWYKKMRLDTSASAAEFDDSKWKTIIQPEANGWETFPGFEGLDGAVWLRNSFDLPAGMIGKDLELDLGRVRDIDFTYVNGKLVGTTNNTTSRKYLIPAGLLHPGKNTIAIQVLNFYDKGGLTSAKEKPAIYQKDALQNSIILKPLWKYWVQNNQPPAYPRYNADYQPFGDVYLQFPKQQVSNYTRDLDLNNATAHVSYNANGITYSREYFASAPDHVIAIHLNASKPGNITFKAILKTLQRAYNIYKVDNSTLALSLKVNDGVLKGVSYLHAVVTGGKVDVDSNGITITNANEATLYLTAATSFKNYHDVSGDPDGICKSRIAKLTGKSYAAIKVVHIKDYTSYFNRFAINLGNTANDTLPTDKRILAFNNTADPALITLYVQYGRYLLISSSRTGGQPANLQGLWNDLLTPPWGSKFTTNINLEMNYWPAEELNLSACSEPFFNMVDDLAQAGKATAKEHYDAPGWVLHHNTDLWRGTVPVNSSTHGIWVSGGAWLCHQLWEHYLFTKDKVFLRNKAYPDMKGAAEFFVHFLTKDPKTGYLISTPSNSPEHGGLVAGPTMDHQIIRDLFKNTIQAATVLGIDHKFSDTLKTMYAQIAPNKIGSHGQLQEWMEDKDDTADTHRHVSHMWGIYPGTDITWDTPELMKAGRQSLIYRGDEGTGWSIAWKVNLWARLKDGDHAMRLFDMLLSPADVSTGKEKGGVYHNLFDAHPPFQIDGNFGGAAGLAEMLLQSQGNAIEILPALPSALPDGSVKGICARGGFVLSFKWNKGQLTNVDVTSKAGGICKLRYHDKVIVLNMQKNKTYHFNSFFKRV
;
A
#
# COMPACT_ATOMS: atom_id res chain seq x y z
N MET A 1 -25.16 -36.89 -64.39
CA MET A 1 -25.25 -37.18 -62.95
C MET A 1 -24.02 -36.60 -62.25
N SER A 2 -24.08 -35.77 -61.22
CA SER A 2 -25.16 -34.94 -60.70
C SER A 2 -24.48 -33.87 -59.85
N ARG A 3 -24.75 -32.59 -60.18
CA ARG A 3 -24.34 -31.39 -59.41
C ARG A 3 -24.72 -31.43 -57.92
N LYS A 4 -25.40 -32.48 -57.43
CA LYS A 4 -25.88 -32.63 -56.05
C LYS A 4 -24.81 -33.02 -55.02
N THR A 5 -23.67 -33.62 -55.40
CA THR A 5 -22.70 -34.12 -54.39
C THR A 5 -21.67 -33.07 -53.94
N LYS A 6 -21.30 -32.10 -54.80
CA LYS A 6 -20.39 -30.99 -54.41
C LYS A 6 -21.07 -29.89 -53.57
N ILE A 7 -22.40 -29.78 -53.62
CA ILE A 7 -23.16 -28.79 -52.83
C ILE A 7 -23.38 -29.26 -51.38
N SER A 8 -23.30 -30.57 -51.11
CA SER A 8 -23.44 -31.15 -49.76
C SER A 8 -22.19 -30.95 -48.89
N ALA A 9 -20.99 -31.08 -49.48
CA ALA A 9 -19.73 -30.86 -48.74
C ALA A 9 -19.52 -29.37 -48.39
N ILE A 10 -19.91 -28.45 -49.29
CA ILE A 10 -19.82 -27.01 -49.03
C ILE A 10 -20.89 -26.55 -48.02
N LYS A 11 -22.10 -27.14 -48.03
CA LYS A 11 -23.10 -26.85 -46.99
C LYS A 11 -22.72 -27.39 -45.61
N THR A 12 -22.02 -28.52 -45.51
CA THR A 12 -21.60 -29.08 -44.22
C THR A 12 -20.40 -28.31 -43.64
N LEU A 13 -19.49 -27.80 -44.49
CA LEU A 13 -18.39 -26.93 -44.05
C LEU A 13 -18.87 -25.51 -43.69
N ILE A 14 -19.86 -24.96 -44.41
CA ILE A 14 -20.47 -23.66 -44.06
C ILE A 14 -21.32 -23.79 -42.79
N ILE A 15 -22.05 -24.89 -42.56
CA ILE A 15 -22.81 -25.09 -41.30
C ILE A 15 -21.85 -25.36 -40.12
N ALA A 16 -20.71 -26.03 -40.31
CA ALA A 16 -19.70 -26.20 -39.26
C ALA A 16 -18.97 -24.87 -38.92
N VAL A 17 -18.71 -24.01 -39.91
CA VAL A 17 -18.13 -22.67 -39.68
C VAL A 17 -19.18 -21.70 -39.11
N THR A 18 -20.46 -21.85 -39.44
CA THR A 18 -21.54 -21.00 -38.88
C THR A 18 -21.97 -21.45 -37.47
N ILE A 19 -21.81 -22.73 -37.12
CA ILE A 19 -22.05 -23.23 -35.74
C ILE A 19 -20.82 -23.01 -34.84
N ALA A 20 -19.60 -23.00 -35.39
CA ALA A 20 -18.40 -22.58 -34.64
C ALA A 20 -18.33 -21.05 -34.41
N LEU A 21 -19.06 -20.25 -35.20
CA LEU A 21 -19.26 -18.80 -34.99
C LEU A 21 -20.51 -18.47 -34.14
N ALA A 22 -21.26 -19.48 -33.67
CA ALA A 22 -22.47 -19.29 -32.85
C ALA A 22 -22.33 -19.81 -31.40
N ILE A 23 -21.11 -20.19 -30.98
CA ILE A 23 -20.73 -20.34 -29.56
C ILE A 23 -19.76 -19.20 -29.20
N SER A 24 -20.06 -17.99 -29.65
CA SER A 24 -19.69 -16.81 -28.89
C SER A 24 -20.76 -16.64 -27.84
N ASP A 25 -20.43 -17.01 -26.60
CA ASP A 25 -21.13 -16.53 -25.41
C ASP A 25 -21.43 -15.04 -25.64
N PRO A 26 -22.68 -14.56 -25.57
CA PRO A 26 -22.94 -13.14 -25.68
C PRO A 26 -22.33 -12.49 -24.44
N GLN A 27 -21.04 -12.15 -24.52
CA GLN A 27 -20.48 -11.07 -23.76
C GLN A 27 -21.21 -9.81 -24.24
N LEU A 28 -22.40 -9.62 -23.68
CA LEU A 28 -22.99 -8.31 -23.51
C LEU A 28 -21.94 -7.49 -22.76
N SER A 29 -21.10 -6.80 -23.52
CA SER A 29 -20.38 -5.62 -23.05
C SER A 29 -21.44 -4.63 -22.63
N PHE A 30 -21.81 -4.69 -21.35
CA PHE A 30 -22.57 -3.64 -20.71
C PHE A 30 -21.60 -2.48 -20.53
N SER A 31 -21.69 -1.48 -21.41
CA SER A 31 -21.03 -0.20 -21.17
C SER A 31 -21.60 0.38 -19.88
N GLN A 32 -20.85 0.26 -18.78
CA GLN A 32 -21.07 1.08 -17.59
C GLN A 32 -20.72 2.50 -17.99
N SER A 33 -21.70 3.41 -17.95
CA SER A 33 -21.50 4.78 -18.40
C SER A 33 -20.52 5.51 -17.47
N ASN A 34 -19.42 5.98 -18.06
CA ASN A 34 -18.39 6.89 -17.54
C ASN A 34 -17.53 6.41 -16.35
N LEU A 35 -16.88 5.25 -16.45
CA LEU A 35 -15.83 4.80 -15.51
C LEU A 35 -14.45 5.41 -15.84
N ARG A 36 -14.38 6.75 -15.82
CA ARG A 36 -13.15 7.49 -16.13
C ARG A 36 -12.78 8.45 -15.00
N LEU A 37 -11.51 8.44 -14.62
CA LEU A 37 -10.91 9.56 -13.90
C LEU A 37 -10.41 10.54 -14.96
N TRP A 38 -10.82 11.81 -14.94
CA TRP A 38 -10.42 12.76 -15.98
C TRP A 38 -10.24 14.19 -15.46
N TYR A 39 -9.34 14.93 -16.12
CA TYR A 39 -8.84 16.23 -15.67
C TYR A 39 -8.56 17.18 -16.84
N GLN A 40 -8.59 18.48 -16.55
CA GLN A 40 -8.38 19.55 -17.54
C GLN A 40 -6.98 20.18 -17.49
N GLN A 41 -6.09 19.63 -16.66
CA GLN A 41 -4.72 20.10 -16.48
C GLN A 41 -3.77 18.94 -16.17
N PRO A 42 -2.47 19.07 -16.52
CA PRO A 42 -1.43 18.12 -16.09
C PRO A 42 -1.38 17.97 -14.57
N ALA A 43 -0.89 16.83 -14.10
CA ALA A 43 -0.59 16.63 -12.68
C ALA A 43 0.54 17.58 -12.24
N VAL A 44 0.43 18.11 -11.01
CA VAL A 44 1.48 18.93 -10.39
C VAL A 44 2.15 18.14 -9.26
N LYS A 45 1.37 17.41 -8.47
CA LYS A 45 1.85 16.50 -7.42
C LYS A 45 1.75 15.05 -7.89
N TRP A 46 2.52 14.17 -7.24
CA TRP A 46 2.41 12.72 -7.44
C TRP A 46 0.99 12.19 -7.18
N THR A 47 0.27 12.76 -6.21
CA THR A 47 -1.13 12.43 -5.90
C THR A 47 -2.17 13.04 -6.86
N ASP A 48 -1.73 13.81 -7.86
CA ASP A 48 -2.58 14.20 -9.00
C ASP A 48 -2.38 13.26 -10.20
N ALA A 49 -1.27 12.52 -10.24
CA ALA A 49 -0.90 11.64 -11.36
C ALA A 49 -1.76 10.38 -11.39
N LEU A 50 -1.92 9.81 -12.60
CA LEU A 50 -2.77 8.64 -12.84
C LEU A 50 -1.95 7.34 -12.72
N PRO A 51 -2.34 6.39 -11.86
CA PRO A 51 -1.66 5.11 -11.75
C PRO A 51 -2.05 4.17 -12.90
N ILE A 52 -1.07 3.49 -13.49
CA ILE A 52 -1.24 2.29 -14.32
C ILE A 52 -0.37 1.16 -13.78
N GLY A 53 -0.77 -0.08 -13.98
CA GLY A 53 0.04 -1.22 -13.57
C GLY A 53 -0.43 -2.55 -14.15
N ASN A 54 0.47 -3.53 -14.18
CA ASN A 54 0.20 -4.87 -14.69
C ASN A 54 0.43 -5.97 -13.63
N GLY A 55 0.47 -5.58 -12.36
CA GLY A 55 0.80 -6.44 -11.22
C GLY A 55 2.30 -6.59 -10.95
N ALA A 56 3.19 -6.23 -11.89
CA ALA A 56 4.64 -6.29 -11.69
C ALA A 56 5.35 -4.96 -11.93
N LEU A 57 4.95 -4.26 -12.99
CA LEU A 57 5.38 -2.91 -13.34
C LEU A 57 4.22 -1.94 -13.09
N GLY A 58 4.52 -0.84 -12.42
CA GLY A 58 3.59 0.25 -12.17
C GLY A 58 4.18 1.57 -12.66
N ALA A 59 3.33 2.51 -13.02
CA ALA A 59 3.73 3.88 -13.30
C ALA A 59 2.68 4.91 -12.90
N MET A 60 3.15 6.11 -12.59
CA MET A 60 2.38 7.29 -12.27
C MET A 60 2.57 8.32 -13.40
N LEU A 61 1.46 8.68 -14.06
CA LEU A 61 1.45 9.47 -15.28
C LEU A 61 1.07 10.92 -14.99
N PHE A 62 1.99 11.85 -15.24
CA PHE A 62 1.74 13.28 -14.99
C PHE A 62 1.02 13.97 -16.15
N GLY A 63 1.28 13.56 -17.38
CA GLY A 63 0.64 14.08 -18.58
C GLY A 63 1.11 15.49 -18.97
N GLY A 64 2.33 15.88 -18.62
CA GLY A 64 2.85 17.23 -18.88
C GLY A 64 3.05 17.53 -20.38
N VAL A 65 2.96 18.81 -20.76
CA VAL A 65 2.90 19.23 -22.18
C VAL A 65 4.29 19.42 -22.78
N ASP A 66 5.07 20.35 -22.24
CA ASP A 66 6.44 20.63 -22.69
C ASP A 66 7.42 19.57 -22.17
N GLU A 67 7.15 19.03 -20.98
CA GLU A 67 7.84 17.89 -20.40
C GLU A 67 6.78 17.00 -19.76
N ASP A 68 6.72 15.74 -20.17
CA ASP A 68 5.93 14.71 -19.50
C ASP A 68 6.79 13.90 -18.56
N HIS A 69 6.23 13.49 -17.42
CA HIS A 69 6.91 12.71 -16.39
C HIS A 69 6.13 11.43 -16.12
N ILE A 70 6.82 10.31 -16.25
CA ILE A 70 6.31 8.98 -15.96
C ILE A 70 7.24 8.36 -14.91
N GLN A 71 6.84 8.42 -13.64
CA GLN A 71 7.54 7.74 -12.56
C GLN A 71 7.15 6.25 -12.60
N PHE A 72 8.10 5.32 -12.54
CA PHE A 72 7.81 3.89 -12.62
C PHE A 72 8.47 3.05 -11.52
N ASN A 73 7.84 1.91 -11.25
CA ASN A 73 8.20 0.96 -10.22
C ASN A 73 8.27 -0.48 -10.78
N GLU A 74 9.01 -1.33 -10.09
CA GLU A 74 9.02 -2.78 -10.27
C GLU A 74 8.86 -3.41 -8.87
N GLN A 75 7.86 -4.30 -8.72
CA GLN A 75 7.37 -4.80 -7.43
C GLN A 75 8.42 -5.44 -6.51
N THR A 76 9.56 -5.88 -7.06
CA THR A 76 10.63 -6.58 -6.35
C THR A 76 11.84 -5.70 -6.05
N LEU A 77 11.80 -4.39 -6.35
CA LEU A 77 12.88 -3.47 -5.99
C LEU A 77 12.78 -3.00 -4.52
N TRP A 78 13.57 -3.61 -3.63
CA TRP A 78 13.56 -3.31 -2.19
C TRP A 78 14.99 -3.15 -1.64
N THR A 79 15.12 -2.44 -0.52
CA THR A 79 16.37 -2.38 0.27
C THR A 79 16.66 -3.73 0.96
N GLY A 80 17.81 -3.86 1.63
CA GLY A 80 18.15 -5.07 2.39
C GLY A 80 18.51 -6.28 1.53
N GLY A 81 18.36 -7.48 2.09
CA GLY A 81 18.70 -8.76 1.47
C GLY A 81 18.37 -9.96 2.38
N PRO A 82 18.52 -11.20 1.87
CA PRO A 82 18.28 -12.41 2.67
C PRO A 82 19.12 -12.42 3.95
N ARG A 83 18.48 -12.67 5.11
CA ARG A 83 19.14 -12.70 6.41
C ARG A 83 18.36 -13.49 7.45
N ALA A 84 19.02 -13.81 8.57
CA ALA A 84 18.34 -14.31 9.76
C ALA A 84 17.67 -13.15 10.53
N TYR A 85 16.36 -13.26 10.73
CA TYR A 85 15.57 -12.28 11.49
C TYR A 85 15.44 -12.65 12.97
N ALA A 86 15.30 -13.95 13.26
CA ALA A 86 15.08 -14.48 14.61
C ALA A 86 16.27 -14.20 15.53
N ARG A 87 15.99 -13.86 16.80
CA ARG A 87 17.00 -13.63 17.83
C ARG A 87 17.19 -14.92 18.62
N ALA A 88 18.38 -15.50 18.51
CA ALA A 88 18.67 -16.77 19.13
C ALA A 88 18.50 -16.70 20.67
N GLY A 89 17.74 -17.63 21.23
CA GLY A 89 17.52 -17.73 22.67
C GLY A 89 16.53 -16.72 23.27
N ALA A 90 15.77 -15.98 22.46
CA ALA A 90 14.71 -15.08 22.94
C ALA A 90 13.68 -15.82 23.81
N SER A 91 13.38 -17.09 23.51
CA SER A 91 12.47 -17.96 24.27
C SER A 91 12.79 -18.09 25.76
N LYS A 92 14.05 -17.91 26.17
CA LYS A 92 14.47 -17.92 27.58
C LYS A 92 13.79 -16.83 28.42
N TYR A 93 13.33 -15.76 27.79
CA TYR A 93 12.71 -14.62 28.45
C TYR A 93 11.17 -14.69 28.45
N LEU A 94 10.56 -15.61 27.70
CA LEU A 94 9.10 -15.69 27.57
C LEU A 94 8.40 -15.87 28.93
N LEU A 95 8.89 -16.79 29.77
CA LEU A 95 8.31 -17.04 31.09
C LEU A 95 8.50 -15.86 32.05
N ILE A 96 9.61 -15.12 31.91
CA ILE A 96 9.88 -13.91 32.71
C ILE A 96 8.89 -12.83 32.35
N ILE A 97 8.69 -12.57 31.05
CA ILE A 97 7.73 -11.58 30.54
C ILE A 97 6.31 -11.93 31.00
N ARG A 98 5.88 -13.20 30.86
CA ARG A 98 4.57 -13.67 31.33
C ARG A 98 4.36 -13.47 32.83
N LYS A 99 5.40 -13.77 33.63
CA LYS A 99 5.37 -13.56 35.08
C LYS A 99 5.19 -12.08 35.42
N LEU A 100 5.97 -11.20 34.80
CA LEU A 100 5.87 -9.75 35.03
C LEU A 100 4.49 -9.19 34.67
N LEU A 101 3.91 -9.62 33.54
CA LEU A 101 2.53 -9.25 33.18
C LEU A 101 1.49 -9.74 34.20
N THR A 102 1.66 -10.97 34.69
CA THR A 102 0.78 -11.54 35.74
C THR A 102 0.87 -10.75 37.06
N GLU A 103 2.07 -10.24 37.40
CA GLU A 103 2.33 -9.40 38.56
C GLU A 103 1.91 -7.93 38.37
N GLY A 104 1.39 -7.54 37.20
CA GLY A 104 1.01 -6.16 36.88
C GLY A 104 2.19 -5.23 36.56
N LYS A 105 3.40 -5.77 36.37
CA LYS A 105 4.64 -5.04 36.08
C LYS A 105 4.84 -4.85 34.58
N GLN A 106 3.89 -4.18 33.93
CA GLN A 106 3.86 -4.02 32.47
C GLN A 106 5.12 -3.35 31.92
N ALA A 107 5.55 -2.23 32.50
CA ALA A 107 6.73 -1.49 32.03
C ALA A 107 8.03 -2.32 32.13
N GLU A 108 8.18 -3.13 33.18
CA GLU A 108 9.31 -4.05 33.32
C GLU A 108 9.27 -5.16 32.25
N ALA A 109 8.08 -5.71 31.99
CA ALA A 109 7.87 -6.70 30.93
C ALA A 109 8.23 -6.13 29.55
N GLU A 110 7.81 -4.90 29.27
CA GLU A 110 8.11 -4.19 28.03
C GLU A 110 9.61 -3.92 27.88
N SER A 111 10.30 -3.52 28.94
CA SER A 111 11.75 -3.30 28.92
C SER A 111 12.52 -4.59 28.64
N ILE A 112 12.21 -5.68 29.35
CA ILE A 112 12.85 -6.99 29.13
C ILE A 112 12.57 -7.50 27.71
N ALA A 113 11.33 -7.35 27.24
CA ALA A 113 10.96 -7.75 25.90
C ALA A 113 11.68 -6.92 24.83
N GLN A 114 11.81 -5.60 25.04
CA GLN A 114 12.50 -4.69 24.13
C GLN A 114 13.97 -5.07 23.95
N GLU A 115 14.64 -5.49 25.04
CA GLU A 115 16.06 -5.85 25.05
C GLU A 115 16.32 -7.24 24.47
N HIS A 116 15.48 -8.22 24.79
CA HIS A 116 15.81 -9.63 24.57
C HIS A 116 14.85 -10.39 23.65
N PHE A 117 13.68 -9.84 23.36
CA PHE A 117 12.59 -10.54 22.67
C PHE A 117 12.23 -9.93 21.31
N MET A 118 12.74 -8.74 20.98
CA MET A 118 12.58 -8.16 19.65
C MET A 118 13.43 -8.89 18.61
N GLY A 119 13.06 -8.77 17.33
CA GLY A 119 13.85 -9.29 16.21
C GLY A 119 15.29 -8.77 16.15
N MET A 120 16.12 -9.39 15.32
CA MET A 120 17.43 -8.83 14.97
C MET A 120 17.24 -7.72 13.95
N LYS A 121 17.87 -6.55 14.12
CA LYS A 121 17.97 -5.54 13.05
C LYS A 121 19.08 -5.91 12.06
N SER A 122 18.97 -5.44 10.82
CA SER A 122 20.07 -5.49 9.85
C SER A 122 21.29 -4.79 10.45
N HIS A 123 22.50 -5.27 10.15
CA HIS A 123 23.76 -4.66 10.62
C HIS A 123 23.90 -4.44 12.15
N GLU A 124 22.98 -4.94 12.99
CA GLU A 124 22.96 -4.67 14.43
C GLU A 124 24.31 -4.95 15.11
N LEU A 125 24.97 -6.04 14.72
CA LEU A 125 26.21 -6.51 15.34
C LEU A 125 27.45 -5.69 14.92
N THR A 126 27.44 -5.06 13.74
CA THR A 126 28.61 -4.33 13.21
C THR A 126 28.45 -2.82 13.26
N TYR A 127 27.21 -2.33 13.26
CA TYR A 127 26.88 -0.92 13.09
C TYR A 127 27.60 0.01 14.06
N MET A 128 27.71 -0.35 15.34
CA MET A 128 28.41 0.51 16.31
C MET A 128 29.90 0.70 15.94
N ALA A 129 30.60 -0.38 15.58
CA ALA A 129 32.00 -0.33 15.20
C ALA A 129 32.18 0.44 13.88
N ASP A 130 31.34 0.15 12.90
CA ASP A 130 31.35 0.79 11.58
C ASP A 130 31.07 2.30 11.70
N SER A 131 30.09 2.69 12.50
CA SER A 131 29.73 4.10 12.76
C SER A 131 30.82 4.85 13.50
N ILE A 132 31.50 4.24 14.47
CA ILE A 132 32.66 4.87 15.14
C ILE A 132 33.81 5.08 14.15
N ALA A 133 34.10 4.08 13.30
CA ALA A 133 35.15 4.18 12.31
C ALA A 133 34.85 5.27 11.26
N TRP A 134 33.63 5.29 10.74
CA TRP A 134 33.17 6.30 9.79
C TRP A 134 33.17 7.71 10.41
N TYR A 135 32.63 7.85 11.63
CA TYR A 135 32.65 9.09 12.38
C TYR A 135 34.08 9.65 12.52
N LYS A 136 35.03 8.82 12.97
CA LYS A 136 36.45 9.24 13.10
C LYS A 136 37.00 9.73 11.78
N LYS A 137 36.68 9.06 10.67
CA LYS A 137 37.10 9.47 9.32
C LYS A 137 36.51 10.82 8.93
N MET A 138 35.23 11.07 9.19
CA MET A 138 34.57 12.36 8.88
C MET A 138 35.14 13.52 9.68
N ARG A 139 35.70 13.24 10.85
CA ARG A 139 36.31 14.24 11.74
C ARG A 139 37.80 14.49 11.47
N LEU A 140 38.43 13.78 10.53
CA LEU A 140 39.82 14.05 10.12
C LEU A 140 39.95 15.36 9.31
N ASP A 141 38.92 15.70 8.53
CA ASP A 141 38.87 16.95 7.79
C ASP A 141 37.78 17.85 8.36
N THR A 142 38.22 18.84 9.14
CA THR A 142 37.39 19.94 9.61
C THR A 142 37.81 21.28 9.02
N SER A 143 38.52 21.28 7.89
CA SER A 143 39.04 22.51 7.26
C SER A 143 37.94 23.53 6.98
N ALA A 144 36.76 23.03 6.58
CA ALA A 144 35.54 23.79 6.36
C ALA A 144 35.02 24.54 7.60
N SER A 145 35.54 24.31 8.81
CA SER A 145 35.17 25.11 9.97
C SER A 145 35.88 26.46 10.03
N ALA A 146 37.03 26.63 9.37
CA ALA A 146 37.86 27.83 9.49
C ALA A 146 37.11 29.11 9.06
N ALA A 147 37.38 30.23 9.75
CA ALA A 147 36.75 31.52 9.45
C ALA A 147 37.01 31.93 7.98
N GLU A 148 38.27 31.86 7.57
CA GLU A 148 38.75 32.23 6.23
C GLU A 148 38.65 31.10 5.18
N PHE A 149 37.89 30.04 5.46
CA PHE A 149 37.71 28.96 4.48
C PHE A 149 37.03 29.49 3.22
N ASP A 150 37.63 29.23 2.05
CA ASP A 150 37.08 29.61 0.75
C ASP A 150 35.92 28.70 0.35
N ASP A 151 34.70 29.14 0.67
CA ASP A 151 33.44 28.54 0.25
C ASP A 151 32.84 29.20 -1.00
N SER A 152 33.63 29.95 -1.79
CA SER A 152 33.13 30.65 -2.99
C SER A 152 32.55 29.69 -4.04
N LYS A 153 33.10 28.47 -4.11
CA LYS A 153 32.66 27.42 -5.05
C LYS A 153 31.53 26.54 -4.51
N TRP A 154 31.12 26.72 -3.26
CA TRP A 154 30.06 25.92 -2.66
C TRP A 154 28.71 26.32 -3.25
N LYS A 155 27.89 25.31 -3.55
CA LYS A 155 26.49 25.51 -3.95
C LYS A 155 25.67 25.94 -2.74
N THR A 156 24.46 26.43 -2.98
CA THR A 156 23.55 26.85 -1.93
C THR A 156 22.34 25.93 -1.80
N ILE A 157 21.81 25.84 -0.59
CA ILE A 157 20.62 25.10 -0.21
C ILE A 157 19.76 25.96 0.72
N ILE A 158 18.44 25.80 0.66
CA ILE A 158 17.50 26.47 1.57
C ILE A 158 17.35 25.62 2.83
N GLN A 159 17.62 26.21 4.00
CA GLN A 159 17.48 25.59 5.32
C GLN A 159 17.12 26.65 6.39
N PRO A 160 16.32 26.30 7.40
CA PRO A 160 15.72 24.99 7.66
C PRO A 160 14.50 24.71 6.79
N GLU A 161 14.19 23.42 6.61
CA GLU A 161 12.98 22.94 5.93
C GLU A 161 12.30 21.88 6.80
N ALA A 162 10.97 21.73 6.72
CA ALA A 162 10.22 20.84 7.62
C ALA A 162 10.68 19.38 7.51
N ASN A 163 11.11 18.99 6.30
CA ASN A 163 11.60 17.66 5.99
C ASN A 163 13.14 17.64 5.79
N GLY A 164 13.85 18.66 6.25
CA GLY A 164 15.30 18.73 6.14
C GLY A 164 15.76 18.94 4.69
N TRP A 165 17.00 18.55 4.38
CA TRP A 165 17.58 18.74 3.04
C TRP A 165 17.01 17.82 1.97
N GLU A 166 16.26 16.77 2.34
CA GLU A 166 15.65 15.81 1.41
C GLU A 166 14.69 16.48 0.42
N THR A 167 14.15 17.66 0.76
CA THR A 167 13.27 18.43 -0.12
C THR A 167 14.03 19.16 -1.24
N PHE A 168 15.36 19.20 -1.15
CA PHE A 168 16.19 19.88 -2.12
C PHE A 168 16.55 18.93 -3.26
N PRO A 169 16.38 19.33 -4.53
CA PRO A 169 16.70 18.48 -5.67
C PRO A 169 18.15 17.96 -5.63
N GLY A 170 18.31 16.64 -5.73
CA GLY A 170 19.59 15.93 -5.65
C GLY A 170 20.04 15.54 -4.24
N PHE A 171 19.22 15.78 -3.21
CA PHE A 171 19.44 15.38 -1.82
C PHE A 171 18.43 14.31 -1.36
N GLU A 172 17.66 13.74 -2.28
CA GLU A 172 16.68 12.69 -1.99
C GLU A 172 17.41 11.45 -1.43
N GLY A 173 17.02 11.00 -0.24
CA GLY A 173 17.65 9.89 0.48
C GLY A 173 19.12 10.13 0.83
N LEU A 174 19.55 11.39 1.00
CA LEU A 174 20.93 11.70 1.34
C LEU A 174 21.20 11.47 2.83
N ASP A 175 21.84 10.33 3.10
CA ASP A 175 22.56 10.08 4.34
C ASP A 175 24.06 10.38 4.18
N GLY A 176 24.68 10.95 5.22
CA GLY A 176 26.12 11.17 5.27
C GLY A 176 26.54 12.44 6.03
N ALA A 177 27.70 12.95 5.68
CA ALA A 177 28.32 14.13 6.28
C ALA A 177 28.18 15.33 5.32
N VAL A 178 27.47 16.37 5.76
CA VAL A 178 27.26 17.60 4.99
C VAL A 178 27.71 18.80 5.83
N TRP A 179 28.55 19.63 5.23
CA TRP A 179 28.90 20.93 5.77
C TRP A 179 27.92 21.98 5.27
N LEU A 180 27.52 22.88 6.17
CA LEU A 180 26.70 24.04 5.90
C LEU A 180 27.41 25.30 6.42
N ARG A 181 27.45 26.36 5.62
CA ARG A 181 28.07 27.64 5.98
C ARG A 181 27.11 28.81 5.78
N ASN A 182 27.14 29.74 6.73
CA ASN A 182 26.36 30.98 6.72
C ASN A 182 27.18 32.10 7.36
N SER A 183 26.67 33.33 7.29
CA SER A 183 27.31 34.49 7.90
C SER A 183 26.31 35.53 8.33
N PHE A 184 26.66 36.32 9.34
CA PHE A 184 25.86 37.42 9.85
C PHE A 184 26.75 38.62 10.19
N ASP A 185 26.21 39.83 10.12
CA ASP A 185 26.89 41.03 10.57
C ASP A 185 26.52 41.31 12.03
N LEU A 186 27.52 41.56 12.89
CA LEU A 186 27.29 41.82 14.31
C LEU A 186 26.90 43.29 14.54
N PRO A 187 25.70 43.59 15.07
CA PRO A 187 25.29 44.96 15.39
C PRO A 187 26.15 45.57 16.49
N ALA A 188 26.40 46.87 16.43
CA ALA A 188 27.25 47.57 17.39
C ALA A 188 26.84 47.35 18.86
N GLY A 189 25.53 47.28 19.14
CA GLY A 189 24.98 47.06 20.49
C GLY A 189 25.17 45.64 21.06
N MET A 190 25.71 44.71 20.28
CA MET A 190 26.03 43.33 20.69
C MET A 190 27.54 43.07 20.79
N ILE A 191 28.39 44.04 20.45
CA ILE A 191 29.84 43.92 20.58
C ILE A 191 30.21 43.71 22.06
N GLY A 192 31.09 42.76 22.33
CA GLY A 192 31.56 42.47 23.69
C GLY A 192 30.57 41.73 24.58
N LYS A 193 29.47 41.20 24.02
CA LYS A 193 28.45 40.44 24.76
C LYS A 193 28.44 38.97 24.33
N ASP A 194 28.15 38.10 25.29
CA ASP A 194 27.84 36.70 25.01
C ASP A 194 26.48 36.59 24.31
N LEU A 195 26.43 35.77 23.26
CA LEU A 195 25.23 35.52 22.48
C LEU A 195 24.86 34.03 22.51
N GLU A 196 23.64 33.70 22.15
CA GLU A 196 23.15 32.34 21.96
C GLU A 196 22.81 32.14 20.48
N LEU A 197 23.31 31.05 19.90
CA LEU A 197 22.95 30.57 18.56
C LEU A 197 21.88 29.50 18.70
N ASP A 198 20.67 29.81 18.25
CA ASP A 198 19.56 28.88 18.15
C ASP A 198 19.46 28.37 16.70
N LEU A 199 19.69 27.07 16.50
CA LEU A 199 19.56 26.43 15.18
C LEU A 199 18.23 25.69 15.02
N GLY A 200 17.38 25.69 16.04
CA GLY A 200 16.25 24.76 16.12
C GLY A 200 16.73 23.32 16.09
N ARG A 201 15.98 22.43 15.43
CA ARG A 201 16.29 21.01 15.36
C ARG A 201 17.26 20.71 14.23
N VAL A 202 18.40 20.09 14.57
CA VAL A 202 19.33 19.47 13.60
C VAL A 202 19.23 17.95 13.74
N ARG A 203 19.22 17.23 12.62
CA ARG A 203 19.07 15.76 12.62
C ARG A 203 20.39 15.06 12.97
N ASP A 204 20.26 13.99 13.74
CA ASP A 204 21.33 13.16 14.29
C ASP A 204 22.41 13.94 15.07
N ILE A 205 23.50 14.32 14.41
CA ILE A 205 24.68 14.93 15.03
C ILE A 205 25.05 16.24 14.33
N ASP A 206 25.33 17.27 15.11
CA ASP A 206 25.95 18.50 14.60
C ASP A 206 27.29 18.83 15.30
N PHE A 207 28.18 19.46 14.54
CA PHE A 207 29.34 20.19 15.06
C PHE A 207 29.25 21.62 14.56
N THR A 208 28.96 22.55 15.47
CA THR A 208 28.68 23.94 15.16
C THR A 208 29.84 24.83 15.55
N TYR A 209 30.29 25.65 14.60
CA TYR A 209 31.44 26.53 14.72
C TYR A 209 31.04 27.98 14.43
N VAL A 210 31.65 28.91 15.15
CA VAL A 210 31.60 30.34 14.87
C VAL A 210 33.04 30.83 14.72
N ASN A 211 33.35 31.53 13.62
CA ASN A 211 34.68 32.05 13.32
C ASN A 211 35.82 31.03 13.54
N GLY A 212 35.64 29.78 13.10
CA GLY A 212 36.68 28.75 13.24
C GLY A 212 36.71 28.02 14.58
N LYS A 213 35.96 28.44 15.60
CA LYS A 213 35.93 27.79 16.92
C LYS A 213 34.64 27.02 17.13
N LEU A 214 34.76 25.80 17.63
CA LEU A 214 33.61 24.95 17.97
C LEU A 214 32.88 25.57 19.17
N VAL A 215 31.60 25.89 18.99
CA VAL A 215 30.74 26.44 20.05
C VAL A 215 29.78 25.40 20.62
N GLY A 216 29.54 24.31 19.91
CA GLY A 216 28.66 23.25 20.40
C GLY A 216 28.59 22.01 19.52
N THR A 217 28.15 20.92 20.14
CA THR A 217 27.81 19.66 19.48
C THR A 217 26.72 18.97 20.28
N THR A 218 25.80 18.31 19.57
CA THR A 218 24.75 17.52 20.18
C THR A 218 24.47 16.31 19.29
N ASN A 219 24.25 15.15 19.93
CA ASN A 219 23.98 13.86 19.29
C ASN A 219 22.66 13.29 19.82
N ASN A 220 21.56 13.98 19.55
CA ASN A 220 20.20 13.56 19.90
C ASN A 220 19.19 14.35 19.04
N THR A 221 17.90 14.32 19.35
CA THR A 221 16.85 15.00 18.57
C THR A 221 16.39 16.35 19.13
N THR A 222 17.01 16.90 20.18
CA THR A 222 16.56 18.15 20.82
C THR A 222 16.89 19.38 19.97
N SER A 223 16.20 20.50 20.18
CA SER A 223 16.65 21.77 19.58
C SER A 223 18.06 22.13 20.06
N ARG A 224 18.84 22.79 19.21
CA ARG A 224 20.25 23.15 19.45
C ARG A 224 20.36 24.63 19.80
N LYS A 225 20.89 24.90 20.99
CA LYS A 225 21.18 26.24 21.49
C LYS A 225 22.60 26.26 22.04
N TYR A 226 23.46 27.10 21.48
CA TYR A 226 24.88 27.15 21.83
C TYR A 226 25.32 28.55 22.21
N LEU A 227 26.08 28.66 23.30
CA LEU A 227 26.70 29.90 23.74
C LEU A 227 27.83 30.29 22.77
N ILE A 228 27.80 31.53 22.30
CA ILE A 228 28.89 32.19 21.58
C ILE A 228 29.54 33.20 22.53
N PRO A 229 30.75 32.94 23.02
CA PRO A 229 31.46 33.88 23.89
C PRO A 229 31.76 35.19 23.16
N ALA A 230 31.63 36.32 23.85
CA ALA A 230 31.90 37.66 23.34
C ALA A 230 33.23 37.78 22.60
N GLY A 231 34.29 37.17 23.14
CA GLY A 231 35.65 37.23 22.58
C GLY A 231 35.83 36.48 21.25
N LEU A 232 34.85 35.69 20.83
CA LEU A 232 34.86 35.01 19.53
C LEU A 232 34.28 35.88 18.40
N LEU A 233 33.55 36.93 18.77
CA LEU A 233 32.86 37.82 17.85
C LEU A 233 33.71 39.06 17.57
N HIS A 234 33.59 39.58 16.35
CA HIS A 234 34.21 40.84 15.96
C HIS A 234 33.22 41.75 15.22
N PRO A 235 33.47 43.06 15.16
CA PRO A 235 32.65 43.97 14.37
C PRO A 235 32.57 43.53 12.91
N GLY A 236 31.41 43.71 12.30
CA GLY A 236 31.14 43.32 10.92
C GLY A 236 30.79 41.84 10.75
N LYS A 237 31.25 41.24 9.65
CA LYS A 237 30.84 39.90 9.22
C LYS A 237 31.46 38.79 10.06
N ASN A 238 30.64 37.97 10.69
CA ASN A 238 31.02 36.75 11.40
C ASN A 238 30.51 35.53 10.62
N THR A 239 31.20 34.39 10.77
CA THR A 239 30.92 33.15 10.02
C THR A 239 30.41 32.05 10.92
N ILE A 240 29.51 31.23 10.38
CA ILE A 240 28.98 30.02 11.01
C ILE A 240 29.27 28.85 10.06
N ALA A 241 29.82 27.77 10.60
CA ALA A 241 29.96 26.51 9.90
C ALA A 241 29.37 25.38 10.74
N ILE A 242 28.61 24.49 10.11
CA ILE A 242 27.96 23.35 10.77
C ILE A 242 28.31 22.11 9.96
N GLN A 243 28.88 21.10 10.61
CA GLN A 243 28.94 19.75 10.04
C GLN A 243 27.78 18.95 10.60
N VAL A 244 26.89 18.48 9.74
CA VAL A 244 25.79 17.58 10.09
C VAL A 244 26.17 16.17 9.66
N LEU A 245 26.11 15.22 10.58
CA LEU A 245 26.28 13.80 10.28
C LEU A 245 24.91 13.12 10.43
N ASN A 246 24.33 12.70 9.31
CA ASN A 246 23.07 11.98 9.22
C ASN A 246 23.32 10.53 8.84
N PHE A 247 22.74 9.58 9.57
CA PHE A 247 22.88 8.16 9.29
C PHE A 247 21.61 7.54 8.69
N TYR A 248 20.47 8.19 8.86
CA TYR A 248 19.19 7.68 8.40
C TYR A 248 18.11 8.77 8.33
N ASP A 249 17.10 8.56 7.47
CA ASP A 249 15.92 9.42 7.34
C ASP A 249 16.32 10.88 6.99
N LYS A 250 15.45 11.85 7.23
CA LYS A 250 15.69 13.26 6.94
C LYS A 250 16.93 13.80 7.64
N GLY A 251 17.83 14.43 6.88
CA GLY A 251 19.01 15.14 7.39
C GLY A 251 18.91 16.67 7.34
N GLY A 252 19.85 17.37 7.96
CA GLY A 252 19.94 18.83 7.95
C GLY A 252 19.18 19.54 9.09
N LEU A 253 18.81 20.81 8.87
CA LEU A 253 18.08 21.63 9.84
C LEU A 253 16.56 21.47 9.57
N THR A 254 15.83 20.89 10.52
CA THR A 254 14.46 20.38 10.30
C THR A 254 13.33 21.24 10.89
N SER A 255 13.64 22.40 11.46
CA SER A 255 12.64 23.29 12.06
C SER A 255 12.13 24.34 11.05
N ALA A 256 11.07 24.05 10.28
CA ALA A 256 10.49 25.05 9.36
C ALA A 256 9.87 26.28 10.08
N LYS A 257 9.40 26.13 11.32
CA LYS A 257 8.75 27.20 12.08
C LYS A 257 9.72 28.10 12.84
N GLU A 258 10.88 27.57 13.22
CA GLU A 258 11.89 28.28 14.02
C GLU A 258 13.05 28.64 13.09
N LYS A 259 13.13 29.91 12.68
CA LYS A 259 14.25 30.38 11.87
C LYS A 259 15.51 30.44 12.74
N PRO A 260 16.64 29.87 12.31
CA PRO A 260 17.88 29.95 13.05
C PRO A 260 18.22 31.41 13.35
N ALA A 261 18.60 31.68 14.59
CA ALA A 261 18.72 33.04 15.09
C ALA A 261 19.87 33.17 16.10
N ILE A 262 20.36 34.40 16.24
CA ILE A 262 21.34 34.77 17.26
C ILE A 262 20.77 35.87 18.14
N TYR A 263 20.87 35.73 19.46
CA TYR A 263 20.36 36.74 20.39
C TYR A 263 21.16 36.76 21.69
N GLN A 264 21.09 37.86 22.43
CA GLN A 264 21.55 37.90 23.81
C GLN A 264 20.50 37.21 24.69
N LYS A 265 20.95 36.43 25.69
CA LYS A 265 20.06 35.79 26.67
C LYS A 265 19.12 36.84 27.28
N ASP A 266 17.82 36.53 27.29
CA ASP A 266 16.72 37.39 27.77
C ASP A 266 16.36 38.63 26.88
N ALA A 267 16.92 38.74 25.67
CA ALA A 267 16.66 39.84 24.73
C ALA A 267 16.25 39.36 23.31
N LEU A 268 15.30 38.43 23.23
CA LEU A 268 14.82 37.81 21.96
C LEU A 268 14.31 38.82 20.92
N GLN A 269 13.82 39.99 21.36
CA GLN A 269 13.31 41.05 20.49
C GLN A 269 14.39 41.67 19.57
N ASN A 270 15.68 41.52 19.94
CA ASN A 270 16.81 42.04 19.17
C ASN A 270 17.55 40.93 18.38
N SER A 271 16.87 39.84 18.03
CA SER A 271 17.50 38.69 17.36
C SER A 271 17.99 39.00 15.95
N ILE A 272 19.14 38.42 15.60
CA ILE A 272 19.66 38.35 14.23
C ILE A 272 19.13 37.06 13.62
N ILE A 273 18.18 37.16 12.69
CA ILE A 273 17.68 36.00 11.96
C ILE A 273 18.68 35.62 10.86
N LEU A 274 19.16 34.38 10.86
CA LEU A 274 20.08 33.90 9.84
C LEU A 274 19.37 33.77 8.49
N LYS A 275 20.12 34.02 7.42
CA LYS A 275 19.59 33.87 6.05
C LYS A 275 19.21 32.41 5.80
N PRO A 276 18.08 32.13 5.16
CA PRO A 276 17.68 30.76 4.87
C PRO A 276 18.55 30.09 3.80
N LEU A 277 19.35 30.87 3.05
CA LEU A 277 20.24 30.35 2.02
C LEU A 277 21.61 30.01 2.63
N TRP A 278 21.88 28.72 2.81
CA TRP A 278 23.14 28.20 3.32
C TRP A 278 24.02 27.72 2.16
N LYS A 279 25.33 27.90 2.26
CA LYS A 279 26.27 27.23 1.37
C LYS A 279 26.52 25.81 1.86
N TYR A 280 26.70 24.84 0.97
CA TYR A 280 26.93 23.45 1.38
C TYR A 280 28.06 22.74 0.63
N TRP A 281 28.58 21.72 1.30
CA TRP A 281 29.45 20.70 0.71
C TRP A 281 29.13 19.33 1.30
N VAL A 282 28.84 18.36 0.44
CA VAL A 282 28.68 16.95 0.83
C VAL A 282 30.08 16.34 0.94
N GLN A 283 30.55 16.17 2.17
CA GLN A 283 31.87 15.59 2.46
C GLN A 283 31.88 14.08 2.22
N ASN A 284 30.79 13.41 2.59
CA ASN A 284 30.60 11.98 2.34
C ASN A 284 29.10 11.67 2.29
N ASN A 285 28.70 10.78 1.40
CA ASN A 285 27.32 10.32 1.26
C ASN A 285 27.20 8.80 1.38
N GLN A 286 28.10 8.17 2.11
CA GLN A 286 28.15 6.72 2.32
C GLN A 286 28.42 6.42 3.80
N PRO A 287 27.51 6.80 4.71
CA PRO A 287 27.59 6.34 6.08
C PRO A 287 27.32 4.83 6.16
N PRO A 288 27.69 4.18 7.27
CA PRO A 288 27.26 2.81 7.55
C PRO A 288 25.74 2.70 7.55
N ALA A 289 25.22 1.63 6.94
CA ALA A 289 23.78 1.39 6.85
C ALA A 289 23.14 1.28 8.24
N TYR A 290 22.11 2.09 8.48
CA TYR A 290 21.43 2.12 9.77
C TYR A 290 20.68 0.80 10.05
N PRO A 291 20.71 0.27 11.30
CA PRO A 291 20.04 -0.97 11.62
C PRO A 291 18.52 -0.88 11.52
N ARG A 292 17.92 -1.75 10.70
CA ARG A 292 16.46 -1.80 10.50
C ARG A 292 15.90 -3.19 10.69
N TYR A 293 14.66 -3.27 11.17
CA TYR A 293 13.98 -4.55 11.28
C TYR A 293 13.57 -5.09 9.91
N ASN A 294 12.91 -4.26 9.10
CA ASN A 294 12.40 -4.61 7.79
C ASN A 294 13.01 -3.73 6.69
N ALA A 295 12.92 -4.22 5.46
CA ALA A 295 13.27 -3.50 4.25
C ALA A 295 12.14 -2.59 3.76
N ASP A 296 12.52 -1.50 3.09
CA ASP A 296 11.62 -0.61 2.38
C ASP A 296 11.53 -0.95 0.89
N TYR A 297 10.35 -0.77 0.32
CA TYR A 297 10.11 -0.77 -1.12
C TYR A 297 10.68 0.49 -1.77
N GLN A 298 11.15 0.42 -3.02
CA GLN A 298 11.92 1.50 -3.64
C GLN A 298 11.36 1.94 -5.00
N PRO A 299 11.47 3.24 -5.36
CA PRO A 299 11.25 3.71 -6.72
C PRO A 299 12.30 3.13 -7.66
N PHE A 300 11.87 2.71 -8.85
CA PHE A 300 12.81 2.23 -9.85
C PHE A 300 13.46 3.41 -10.59
N GLY A 301 12.63 4.28 -11.17
CA GLY A 301 13.12 5.47 -11.86
C GLY A 301 12.02 6.24 -12.56
N ASP A 302 12.42 7.08 -13.49
CA ASP A 302 11.57 8.04 -14.18
C ASP A 302 11.86 8.04 -15.68
N VAL A 303 10.81 8.20 -16.48
CA VAL A 303 10.91 8.57 -17.90
C VAL A 303 10.44 10.01 -18.03
N TYR A 304 11.31 10.89 -18.54
CA TYR A 304 10.96 12.24 -18.95
C TYR A 304 10.86 12.32 -20.46
N LEU A 305 9.76 12.87 -20.98
CA LEU A 305 9.58 13.14 -22.40
C LEU A 305 9.63 14.65 -22.62
N GLN A 306 10.70 15.13 -23.24
CA GLN A 306 10.95 16.55 -23.46
C GLN A 306 10.56 16.96 -24.88
N PHE A 307 9.55 17.82 -24.99
CA PHE A 307 8.98 18.30 -26.24
C PHE A 307 9.43 19.74 -26.53
N PRO A 308 9.41 20.19 -27.80
CA PRO A 308 9.52 21.60 -28.12
C PRO A 308 8.41 22.39 -27.41
N LYS A 309 8.76 23.53 -26.81
CA LYS A 309 7.80 24.39 -26.10
C LYS A 309 6.69 24.89 -27.04
N GLN A 310 5.44 24.74 -26.64
CA GLN A 310 4.29 25.18 -27.44
C GLN A 310 3.17 25.75 -26.57
N GLN A 311 2.44 26.73 -27.11
CA GLN A 311 1.20 27.19 -26.49
C GLN A 311 0.09 26.18 -26.78
N VAL A 312 -0.65 25.78 -25.74
CA VAL A 312 -1.65 24.71 -25.83
C VAL A 312 -3.05 25.18 -25.46
N SER A 313 -4.03 24.47 -26.00
CA SER A 313 -5.45 24.63 -25.69
C SER A 313 -6.14 23.27 -25.67
N ASN A 314 -7.36 23.20 -25.12
CA ASN A 314 -8.18 21.99 -25.05
C ASN A 314 -7.44 20.79 -24.45
N TYR A 315 -6.65 21.03 -23.40
CA TYR A 315 -5.94 19.98 -22.70
C TYR A 315 -6.92 19.08 -21.94
N THR A 316 -6.70 17.77 -22.04
CA THR A 316 -7.37 16.75 -21.24
C THR A 316 -6.41 15.62 -20.91
N ARG A 317 -6.59 15.00 -19.75
CA ARG A 317 -6.01 13.70 -19.43
C ARG A 317 -7.03 12.82 -18.72
N ASP A 318 -6.98 11.52 -18.95
CA ASP A 318 -7.88 10.57 -18.32
C ASP A 318 -7.27 9.18 -18.10
N LEU A 319 -7.89 8.41 -17.21
CA LEU A 319 -7.69 6.98 -17.02
C LEU A 319 -9.05 6.29 -17.19
N ASP A 320 -9.18 5.43 -18.19
CA ASP A 320 -10.39 4.64 -18.46
C ASP A 320 -10.30 3.26 -17.81
N LEU A 321 -11.13 3.05 -16.78
CA LEU A 321 -11.14 1.80 -16.03
C LEU A 321 -11.75 0.65 -16.82
N ASN A 322 -12.46 0.89 -17.93
CA ASN A 322 -13.05 -0.20 -18.72
C ASN A 322 -12.01 -1.00 -19.49
N ASN A 323 -10.88 -0.38 -19.83
CA ASN A 323 -9.86 -0.98 -20.68
C ASN A 323 -8.42 -0.80 -20.13
N ALA A 324 -8.28 -0.17 -18.96
CA ALA A 324 -7.00 0.13 -18.32
C ALA A 324 -6.03 0.86 -19.26
N THR A 325 -6.53 1.89 -19.95
CA THR A 325 -5.70 2.81 -20.73
C THR A 325 -5.86 4.23 -20.21
N ALA A 326 -4.76 4.96 -20.15
CA ALA A 326 -4.73 6.38 -19.84
C ALA A 326 -4.43 7.19 -21.10
N HIS A 327 -4.92 8.42 -21.15
CA HIS A 327 -4.78 9.29 -22.32
C HIS A 327 -4.39 10.70 -21.91
N VAL A 328 -3.69 11.38 -22.80
CA VAL A 328 -3.51 12.84 -22.80
C VAL A 328 -3.83 13.35 -24.20
N SER A 329 -4.54 14.47 -24.31
CA SER A 329 -4.81 15.14 -25.58
C SER A 329 -4.78 16.65 -25.43
N TYR A 330 -4.18 17.35 -26.40
CA TYR A 330 -4.17 18.81 -26.47
C TYR A 330 -3.96 19.31 -27.90
N ASN A 331 -4.31 20.57 -28.14
CA ASN A 331 -4.10 21.25 -29.41
C ASN A 331 -2.97 22.26 -29.32
N ALA A 332 -2.05 22.22 -30.29
CA ALA A 332 -0.99 23.22 -30.46
C ALA A 332 -0.73 23.47 -31.95
N ASN A 333 -0.64 24.74 -32.36
CA ASN A 333 -0.36 25.15 -33.75
C ASN A 333 -1.28 24.50 -34.81
N GLY A 334 -2.57 24.28 -34.49
CA GLY A 334 -3.53 23.62 -35.38
C GLY A 334 -3.28 22.12 -35.58
N ILE A 335 -2.54 21.49 -34.67
CA ILE A 335 -2.27 20.05 -34.60
C ILE A 335 -2.83 19.53 -33.28
N THR A 336 -3.51 18.39 -33.33
CA THR A 336 -3.92 17.67 -32.13
C THR A 336 -2.86 16.64 -31.81
N TYR A 337 -2.30 16.72 -30.62
CA TYR A 337 -1.36 15.74 -30.08
C TYR A 337 -2.11 14.84 -29.11
N SER A 338 -1.80 13.55 -29.17
CA SER A 338 -2.37 12.57 -28.25
C SER A 338 -1.28 11.62 -27.76
N ARG A 339 -1.43 11.19 -26.51
CA ARG A 339 -0.61 10.15 -25.89
C ARG A 339 -1.52 9.13 -25.25
N GLU A 340 -1.22 7.85 -25.42
CA GLU A 340 -1.93 6.75 -24.79
C GLU A 340 -0.94 5.85 -24.04
N TYR A 341 -1.32 5.45 -22.83
CA TYR A 341 -0.47 4.69 -21.90
C TYR A 341 -1.23 3.47 -21.40
N PHE A 342 -0.55 2.33 -21.32
CA PHE A 342 -1.06 1.17 -20.58
C PHE A 342 0.07 0.22 -20.16
N ALA A 343 -0.16 -0.53 -19.09
CA ALA A 343 0.76 -1.56 -18.61
C ALA A 343 0.22 -2.95 -19.02
N SER A 344 0.81 -3.56 -20.04
CA SER A 344 0.42 -4.88 -20.53
C SER A 344 1.01 -5.97 -19.63
N ALA A 345 0.15 -6.76 -18.97
CA ALA A 345 0.59 -7.96 -18.25
C ALA A 345 1.06 -9.07 -19.20
N PRO A 346 0.35 -9.39 -20.30
CA PRO A 346 0.78 -10.45 -21.23
C PRO A 346 2.13 -10.18 -21.91
N ASP A 347 2.47 -8.91 -22.16
CA ASP A 347 3.72 -8.53 -22.82
C ASP A 347 4.80 -8.01 -21.85
N HIS A 348 4.48 -7.86 -20.56
CA HIS A 348 5.37 -7.35 -19.51
C HIS A 348 6.03 -6.00 -19.84
N VAL A 349 5.28 -5.08 -20.43
CA VAL A 349 5.74 -3.74 -20.79
C VAL A 349 4.70 -2.67 -20.43
N ILE A 350 5.19 -1.47 -20.12
CA ILE A 350 4.41 -0.24 -20.18
C ILE A 350 4.58 0.33 -21.58
N ALA A 351 3.48 0.46 -22.32
CA ALA A 351 3.45 1.09 -23.64
C ALA A 351 3.10 2.57 -23.51
N ILE A 352 3.83 3.43 -24.21
CA ILE A 352 3.64 4.87 -24.29
C ILE A 352 3.57 5.22 -25.78
N HIS A 353 2.37 5.43 -26.30
CA HIS A 353 2.14 5.70 -27.71
C HIS A 353 1.80 7.16 -27.94
N LEU A 354 2.53 7.82 -28.84
CA LEU A 354 2.39 9.22 -29.19
C LEU A 354 1.96 9.36 -30.64
N ASN A 355 0.95 10.20 -30.87
CA ASN A 355 0.40 10.47 -32.19
C ASN A 355 0.07 11.95 -32.38
N ALA A 356 0.14 12.43 -33.62
CA ALA A 356 -0.21 13.79 -34.02
C ALA A 356 -1.16 13.75 -35.23
N SER A 357 -2.13 14.67 -35.30
CA SER A 357 -3.10 14.72 -36.41
C SER A 357 -2.50 15.04 -37.78
N LYS A 358 -1.22 15.44 -37.83
CA LYS A 358 -0.46 15.66 -39.07
C LYS A 358 0.85 14.85 -39.02
N PRO A 359 1.16 14.03 -40.04
CA PRO A 359 2.42 13.30 -40.16
C PRO A 359 3.65 14.19 -39.97
N GLY A 360 4.75 13.64 -39.46
CA GLY A 360 6.03 14.34 -39.30
C GLY A 360 6.12 15.33 -38.15
N ASN A 361 5.17 15.36 -37.20
CA ASN A 361 5.13 16.33 -36.11
C ASN A 361 5.48 15.76 -34.73
N ILE A 362 5.86 14.49 -34.63
CA ILE A 362 6.33 13.89 -33.39
C ILE A 362 7.85 14.06 -33.27
N THR A 363 8.27 15.00 -32.44
CA THR A 363 9.68 15.29 -32.11
C THR A 363 9.82 15.47 -30.60
N PHE A 364 10.66 14.67 -29.96
CA PHE A 364 10.93 14.75 -28.52
C PHE A 364 12.22 14.01 -28.14
N LYS A 365 12.70 14.24 -26.92
CA LYS A 365 13.76 13.45 -26.28
C LYS A 365 13.23 12.71 -25.06
N ALA A 366 13.38 11.39 -25.02
CA ALA A 366 13.11 10.58 -23.84
C ALA A 366 14.38 10.40 -22.99
N ILE A 367 14.28 10.62 -21.68
CA ILE A 367 15.39 10.54 -20.72
C ILE A 367 15.00 9.61 -19.58
N LEU A 368 15.92 8.74 -19.17
CA LEU A 368 15.79 7.92 -17.96
C LEU A 368 16.48 8.60 -16.78
N LYS A 369 15.86 8.56 -15.59
CA LYS A 369 16.48 8.96 -14.32
C LYS A 369 16.14 7.95 -13.22
N THR A 370 16.86 8.02 -12.10
CA THR A 370 16.57 7.26 -10.88
C THR A 370 17.08 8.01 -9.66
N LEU A 371 16.44 7.78 -8.51
CA LEU A 371 16.92 8.25 -7.20
C LEU A 371 18.02 7.35 -6.62
N GLN A 372 18.25 6.16 -7.21
CA GLN A 372 19.32 5.27 -6.76
C GLN A 372 20.69 5.88 -7.09
N ARG A 373 21.64 5.82 -6.15
CA ARG A 373 22.94 6.51 -6.32
C ARG A 373 23.88 5.76 -7.25
N ALA A 374 23.86 4.43 -7.18
CA ALA A 374 24.69 3.57 -8.01
C ALA A 374 23.89 3.13 -9.24
N TYR A 375 24.05 3.85 -10.35
CA TYR A 375 23.39 3.54 -11.62
C TYR A 375 24.28 3.82 -12.82
N ASN A 376 23.87 3.28 -13.96
CA ASN A 376 24.47 3.53 -15.26
C ASN A 376 23.38 3.56 -16.34
N ILE A 377 23.44 4.53 -17.25
CA ILE A 377 22.55 4.65 -18.41
C ILE A 377 23.38 4.43 -19.66
N TYR A 378 22.94 3.51 -20.52
CA TYR A 378 23.71 3.13 -21.70
C TYR A 378 22.83 2.69 -22.86
N LYS A 379 23.36 2.89 -24.07
CA LYS A 379 22.76 2.42 -25.31
C LYS A 379 22.89 0.90 -25.41
N VAL A 380 21.78 0.21 -25.62
CA VAL A 380 21.76 -1.24 -25.89
C VAL A 380 21.86 -1.51 -27.39
N ASP A 381 21.07 -0.78 -28.18
CA ASP A 381 21.04 -0.84 -29.65
C ASP A 381 20.55 0.49 -30.24
N ASN A 382 20.26 0.54 -31.54
CA ASN A 382 19.84 1.77 -32.24
C ASN A 382 18.43 2.29 -31.88
N SER A 383 17.70 1.57 -31.04
CA SER A 383 16.33 1.86 -30.61
C SER A 383 16.10 1.71 -29.11
N THR A 384 17.09 1.21 -28.36
CA THR A 384 16.90 0.84 -26.96
C THR A 384 17.93 1.52 -26.06
N LEU A 385 17.41 2.20 -25.02
CA LEU A 385 18.18 2.77 -23.92
C LEU A 385 17.96 1.93 -22.65
N ALA A 386 19.02 1.65 -21.90
CA ALA A 386 18.92 0.95 -20.63
C ALA A 386 19.31 1.84 -19.45
N LEU A 387 18.67 1.61 -18.30
CA LEU A 387 19.08 2.07 -16.98
C LEU A 387 19.35 0.82 -16.13
N SER A 388 20.59 0.66 -15.69
CA SER A 388 20.96 -0.33 -14.66
C SER A 388 21.23 0.35 -13.33
N LEU A 389 20.83 -0.26 -12.22
CA LEU A 389 21.03 0.28 -10.88
C LEU A 389 21.35 -0.81 -9.85
N LYS A 390 21.94 -0.39 -8.74
CA LYS A 390 22.00 -1.14 -7.49
C LYS A 390 21.22 -0.37 -6.44
N VAL A 391 20.35 -1.06 -5.71
CA VAL A 391 19.55 -0.45 -4.64
C VAL A 391 20.47 0.06 -3.52
N ASN A 392 20.25 1.30 -3.09
CA ASN A 392 20.89 1.89 -1.92
C ASN A 392 20.65 0.99 -0.70
N ASP A 393 21.71 0.64 0.04
CA ASP A 393 21.63 -0.20 1.24
C ASP A 393 20.91 -1.55 1.02
N GLY A 394 20.97 -2.06 -0.22
CA GLY A 394 20.38 -3.32 -0.63
C GLY A 394 21.30 -4.18 -1.50
N VAL A 395 20.96 -5.46 -1.59
CA VAL A 395 21.70 -6.44 -2.42
C VAL A 395 21.17 -6.50 -3.85
N LEU A 396 19.97 -5.97 -4.10
CA LEU A 396 19.30 -6.08 -5.38
C LEU A 396 19.90 -5.17 -6.45
N LYS A 397 19.94 -5.72 -7.66
CA LYS A 397 20.25 -5.00 -8.90
C LYS A 397 18.99 -4.90 -9.75
N GLY A 398 18.81 -3.79 -10.44
CA GLY A 398 17.70 -3.56 -11.37
C GLY A 398 18.21 -3.21 -12.76
N VAL A 399 17.48 -3.62 -13.79
CA VAL A 399 17.66 -3.13 -15.17
C VAL A 399 16.30 -2.78 -15.76
N SER A 400 16.18 -1.61 -16.39
CA SER A 400 15.05 -1.27 -17.26
C SER A 400 15.52 -0.97 -18.67
N TYR A 401 14.71 -1.37 -19.66
CA TYR A 401 14.89 -1.05 -21.07
C TYR A 401 13.73 -0.14 -21.51
N LEU A 402 14.06 0.96 -22.18
CA LEU A 402 13.15 1.81 -22.92
C LEU A 402 13.41 1.63 -24.42
N HIS A 403 12.49 0.98 -25.13
CA HIS A 403 12.62 0.65 -26.54
C HIS A 403 11.69 1.50 -27.40
N ALA A 404 12.22 2.17 -28.43
CA ALA A 404 11.47 3.06 -29.30
C ALA A 404 11.19 2.44 -30.67
N VAL A 405 9.92 2.53 -31.10
CA VAL A 405 9.44 2.17 -32.43
C VAL A 405 8.76 3.38 -33.05
N VAL A 406 9.16 3.77 -34.26
CA VAL A 406 8.60 4.94 -34.96
C VAL A 406 8.07 4.58 -36.34
N THR A 407 7.04 5.30 -36.76
CA THR A 407 6.55 5.31 -38.15
C THR A 407 6.94 6.64 -38.78
N GLY A 408 7.82 6.61 -39.78
CA GLY A 408 8.43 7.84 -40.32
C GLY A 408 9.39 8.51 -39.32
N GLY A 409 10.17 9.48 -39.80
CA GLY A 409 11.15 10.19 -38.98
C GLY A 409 12.42 9.39 -38.67
N LYS A 410 13.15 9.83 -37.64
CA LYS A 410 14.43 9.26 -37.20
C LYS A 410 14.44 9.01 -35.69
N VAL A 411 15.10 7.92 -35.28
CA VAL A 411 15.48 7.63 -33.89
C VAL A 411 16.99 7.73 -33.77
N ASP A 412 17.46 8.38 -32.72
CA ASP A 412 18.87 8.43 -32.31
C ASP A 412 18.97 8.09 -30.82
N VAL A 413 19.85 7.17 -30.45
CA VAL A 413 20.04 6.72 -29.07
C VAL A 413 21.49 6.90 -28.67
N ASP A 414 21.70 7.56 -27.54
CA ASP A 414 22.98 7.74 -26.86
C ASP A 414 22.81 7.57 -25.33
N SER A 415 23.87 7.80 -24.55
CA SER A 415 23.79 7.70 -23.07
C SER A 415 22.95 8.81 -22.42
N ASN A 416 22.55 9.85 -23.17
CA ASN A 416 21.78 10.98 -22.68
C ASN A 416 20.28 10.84 -22.97
N GLY A 417 19.86 9.87 -23.78
CA GLY A 417 18.44 9.65 -24.08
C GLY A 417 18.16 9.00 -25.44
N ILE A 418 16.87 8.93 -25.77
CA ILE A 418 16.36 8.59 -27.10
C ILE A 418 15.80 9.86 -27.72
N THR A 419 16.38 10.33 -28.82
CA THR A 419 15.88 11.47 -29.60
C THR A 419 15.05 10.96 -30.77
N ILE A 420 13.79 11.38 -30.85
CA ILE A 420 12.88 11.12 -31.97
C ILE A 420 12.64 12.42 -32.71
N THR A 421 12.75 12.40 -34.04
CA THR A 421 12.60 13.60 -34.88
C THR A 421 11.71 13.34 -36.08
N ASN A 422 10.72 14.22 -36.28
CA ASN A 422 9.80 14.26 -37.42
C ASN A 422 9.12 12.92 -37.69
N ALA A 423 8.75 12.18 -36.64
CA ALA A 423 7.98 10.95 -36.77
C ALA A 423 6.49 11.27 -37.01
N ASN A 424 5.78 10.33 -37.65
CA ASN A 424 4.32 10.39 -37.75
C ASN A 424 3.70 9.92 -36.43
N GLU A 425 4.23 8.82 -35.92
CA GLU A 425 3.86 8.19 -34.65
C GLU A 425 5.12 7.62 -33.98
N ALA A 426 5.13 7.60 -32.66
CA ALA A 426 6.20 6.98 -31.87
C ALA A 426 5.61 6.16 -30.74
N THR A 427 6.14 4.96 -30.50
CA THR A 427 5.78 4.13 -29.36
C THR A 427 7.02 3.79 -28.58
N LEU A 428 7.00 4.05 -27.28
CA LEU A 428 8.00 3.57 -26.34
C LEU A 428 7.45 2.38 -25.57
N TYR A 429 8.25 1.33 -25.44
CA TYR A 429 7.97 0.18 -24.58
C TYR A 429 9.00 0.16 -23.45
N LEU A 430 8.51 0.32 -22.22
CA LEU A 430 9.30 0.27 -21.00
C LEU A 430 9.11 -1.09 -20.33
N THR A 431 10.20 -1.78 -20.02
CA THR A 431 10.18 -2.97 -19.16
C THR A 431 11.28 -2.87 -18.10
N ALA A 432 11.07 -3.47 -16.94
CA ALA A 432 12.07 -3.54 -15.88
C ALA A 432 12.05 -4.90 -15.18
N ALA A 433 13.18 -5.29 -14.63
CA ALA A 433 13.35 -6.49 -13.83
C ALA A 433 14.43 -6.26 -12.77
N THR A 434 14.43 -7.10 -11.73
CA THR A 434 15.50 -7.12 -10.72
C THR A 434 16.20 -8.47 -10.68
N SER A 435 17.26 -8.56 -9.89
CA SER A 435 17.95 -9.80 -9.59
C SER A 435 17.19 -10.70 -8.60
N PHE A 436 16.02 -10.29 -8.10
CA PHE A 436 15.21 -11.09 -7.18
C PHE A 436 14.62 -12.33 -7.89
N LYS A 437 14.75 -13.50 -7.25
CA LYS A 437 14.03 -14.73 -7.64
C LYS A 437 13.04 -15.16 -6.56
N ASN A 438 13.50 -15.14 -5.31
CA ASN A 438 12.69 -15.39 -4.12
C ASN A 438 13.40 -14.77 -2.90
N TYR A 439 12.79 -14.89 -1.72
CA TYR A 439 13.27 -14.24 -0.50
C TYR A 439 14.64 -14.75 0.03
N HIS A 440 15.22 -15.80 -0.59
CA HIS A 440 16.57 -16.31 -0.32
C HIS A 440 17.55 -16.18 -1.49
N ASP A 441 17.06 -15.93 -2.71
CA ASP A 441 17.87 -15.99 -3.93
C ASP A 441 17.76 -14.68 -4.73
N VAL A 442 18.90 -14.01 -4.87
CA VAL A 442 19.07 -12.75 -5.60
C VAL A 442 19.98 -12.91 -6.83
N SER A 443 20.11 -14.12 -7.36
CA SER A 443 20.94 -14.46 -8.54
C SER A 443 20.25 -14.26 -9.89
N GLY A 444 19.11 -13.56 -9.94
CA GLY A 444 18.42 -13.22 -11.18
C GLY A 444 19.27 -12.39 -12.14
N ASP A 445 19.03 -12.57 -13.44
CA ASP A 445 19.64 -11.80 -14.52
C ASP A 445 18.64 -10.77 -15.08
N PRO A 446 18.54 -9.57 -14.49
CA PRO A 446 17.57 -8.57 -14.91
C PRO A 446 17.81 -8.08 -16.35
N ASP A 447 19.06 -8.04 -16.82
CA ASP A 447 19.38 -7.60 -18.19
C ASP A 447 18.85 -8.61 -19.21
N GLY A 448 19.15 -9.90 -19.00
CA GLY A 448 18.64 -10.99 -19.84
C GLY A 448 17.12 -11.06 -19.88
N ILE A 449 16.45 -10.80 -18.75
CA ILE A 449 14.98 -10.73 -18.67
C ILE A 449 14.44 -9.58 -19.52
N CYS A 450 14.98 -8.37 -19.37
CA CYS A 450 14.56 -7.19 -20.15
C CYS A 450 14.78 -7.40 -21.65
N LYS A 451 15.95 -7.91 -22.03
CA LYS A 451 16.28 -8.25 -23.42
C LYS A 451 15.29 -9.26 -24.01
N SER A 452 14.93 -10.31 -23.27
CA SER A 452 13.97 -11.32 -23.70
C SER A 452 12.56 -10.75 -23.89
N ARG A 453 12.11 -9.86 -22.99
CA ARG A 453 10.79 -9.21 -23.09
C ARG A 453 10.70 -8.30 -24.31
N ILE A 454 11.71 -7.46 -24.56
CA ILE A 454 11.74 -6.59 -25.75
C ILE A 454 11.79 -7.41 -27.05
N ALA A 455 12.58 -8.50 -27.10
CA ALA A 455 12.65 -9.37 -28.26
C ALA A 455 11.29 -10.01 -28.62
N LYS A 456 10.42 -10.28 -27.63
CA LYS A 456 9.06 -10.81 -27.86
C LYS A 456 8.10 -9.80 -28.49
N LEU A 457 8.46 -8.51 -28.54
CA LEU A 457 7.67 -7.47 -29.21
C LEU A 457 7.95 -7.41 -30.72
N THR A 458 9.05 -8.02 -31.21
CA THR A 458 9.41 -8.00 -32.62
C THR A 458 8.26 -8.52 -33.49
N GLY A 459 7.86 -7.71 -34.48
CA GLY A 459 6.77 -8.03 -35.40
C GLY A 459 5.35 -7.77 -34.87
N LYS A 460 5.19 -7.37 -33.59
CA LYS A 460 3.90 -6.94 -33.05
C LYS A 460 3.68 -5.45 -33.31
N SER A 461 2.50 -5.09 -33.79
CA SER A 461 2.08 -3.68 -33.84
C SER A 461 1.59 -3.23 -32.46
N TYR A 462 1.63 -1.92 -32.23
CA TYR A 462 1.04 -1.31 -31.03
C TYR A 462 -0.44 -1.73 -30.86
N ALA A 463 -1.22 -1.69 -31.94
CA ALA A 463 -2.62 -2.11 -31.94
C ALA A 463 -2.79 -3.57 -31.50
N ALA A 464 -1.92 -4.49 -31.92
CA ALA A 464 -1.98 -5.89 -31.53
C ALA A 464 -1.68 -6.07 -30.02
N ILE A 465 -0.68 -5.36 -29.49
CA ILE A 465 -0.34 -5.36 -28.07
C ILE A 465 -1.50 -4.80 -27.24
N LYS A 466 -2.09 -3.68 -27.66
CA LYS A 466 -3.27 -3.07 -27.02
C LYS A 466 -4.46 -4.03 -26.98
N VAL A 467 -4.76 -4.73 -28.08
CA VAL A 467 -5.86 -5.72 -28.13
C VAL A 467 -5.64 -6.84 -27.12
N VAL A 468 -4.42 -7.35 -26.99
CA VAL A 468 -4.09 -8.41 -26.04
C VAL A 468 -4.16 -7.90 -24.59
N HIS A 469 -3.67 -6.69 -24.33
CA HIS A 469 -3.80 -6.01 -23.02
C HIS A 469 -5.26 -5.87 -22.60
N ILE A 470 -6.11 -5.28 -23.45
CA ILE A 470 -7.52 -5.06 -23.14
C ILE A 470 -8.22 -6.39 -22.91
N LYS A 471 -7.94 -7.41 -23.73
CA LYS A 471 -8.53 -8.75 -23.56
C LYS A 471 -8.13 -9.38 -22.22
N ASP A 472 -6.87 -9.27 -21.82
CA ASP A 472 -6.40 -9.75 -20.53
C ASP A 472 -7.11 -9.02 -19.38
N TYR A 473 -7.02 -7.68 -19.36
CA TYR A 473 -7.60 -6.86 -18.30
C TYR A 473 -9.11 -7.05 -18.15
N THR A 474 -9.86 -7.00 -19.25
CA THR A 474 -11.32 -7.16 -19.24
C THR A 474 -11.77 -8.55 -18.82
N SER A 475 -10.90 -9.57 -18.93
CA SER A 475 -11.18 -10.91 -18.40
C SER A 475 -11.32 -10.94 -16.88
N TYR A 476 -10.80 -9.93 -16.17
CA TYR A 476 -10.97 -9.72 -14.73
C TYR A 476 -12.03 -8.65 -14.46
N PHE A 477 -11.89 -7.48 -15.09
CA PHE A 477 -12.68 -6.31 -14.74
C PHE A 477 -14.18 -6.51 -15.02
N ASN A 478 -14.55 -7.08 -16.17
CA ASN A 478 -15.95 -7.25 -16.60
C ASN A 478 -16.72 -8.33 -15.83
N ARG A 479 -16.09 -9.01 -14.87
CA ARG A 479 -16.77 -10.02 -14.02
C ARG A 479 -17.79 -9.42 -13.06
N PHE A 480 -17.74 -8.11 -12.85
CA PHE A 480 -18.62 -7.38 -11.95
C PHE A 480 -19.02 -6.03 -12.55
N ALA A 481 -20.23 -5.63 -12.27
CA ALA A 481 -20.72 -4.30 -12.59
C ALA A 481 -21.63 -3.79 -11.47
N ILE A 482 -21.54 -2.51 -11.18
CA ILE A 482 -22.42 -1.79 -10.27
C ILE A 482 -22.90 -0.50 -10.93
N ASN A 483 -24.14 -0.11 -10.66
CA ASN A 483 -24.72 1.16 -11.07
C ASN A 483 -25.61 1.66 -9.93
N LEU A 484 -25.29 2.84 -9.40
CA LEU A 484 -25.99 3.48 -8.29
C LEU A 484 -26.77 4.73 -8.72
N GLY A 485 -26.84 5.01 -10.02
CA GLY A 485 -27.42 6.22 -10.59
C GLY A 485 -26.38 7.25 -11.02
N ASN A 486 -26.88 8.27 -11.73
CA ASN A 486 -26.09 9.34 -12.34
C ASN A 486 -26.69 10.68 -11.93
N THR A 487 -25.86 11.72 -11.81
CA THR A 487 -26.30 13.10 -11.57
C THR A 487 -25.66 14.06 -12.58
N ALA A 488 -25.90 15.37 -12.44
CA ALA A 488 -25.24 16.37 -13.27
C ALA A 488 -23.71 16.44 -12.99
N ASN A 489 -23.25 15.96 -11.83
CA ASN A 489 -21.83 15.98 -11.48
C ASN A 489 -20.99 14.99 -12.30
N ASP A 490 -21.62 13.99 -12.92
CA ASP A 490 -20.98 12.97 -13.76
C ASP A 490 -20.18 13.55 -14.93
N THR A 491 -20.53 14.78 -15.36
CA THR A 491 -19.83 15.49 -16.44
C THR A 491 -18.69 16.38 -15.95
N LEU A 492 -18.46 16.48 -14.64
CA LEU A 492 -17.39 17.28 -14.07
C LEU A 492 -16.06 16.49 -14.08
N PRO A 493 -14.91 17.17 -14.18
CA PRO A 493 -13.60 16.63 -13.85
C PRO A 493 -13.56 15.97 -12.46
N THR A 494 -12.80 14.90 -12.31
CA THR A 494 -12.79 14.07 -11.10
C THR A 494 -12.36 14.86 -9.85
N ASP A 495 -11.36 15.73 -9.97
CA ASP A 495 -10.94 16.65 -8.89
C ASP A 495 -12.09 17.55 -8.42
N LYS A 496 -12.88 18.10 -9.36
CA LYS A 496 -14.05 18.92 -9.03
C LYS A 496 -15.18 18.11 -8.39
N ARG A 497 -15.37 16.86 -8.81
CA ARG A 497 -16.35 15.94 -8.19
C ARG A 497 -16.00 15.65 -6.73
N ILE A 498 -14.74 15.34 -6.44
CA ILE A 498 -14.25 15.08 -5.08
C ILE A 498 -14.45 16.32 -4.19
N LEU A 499 -14.05 17.50 -4.67
CA LEU A 499 -14.21 18.75 -3.91
C LEU A 499 -15.67 19.11 -3.61
N ALA A 500 -16.61 18.71 -4.47
CA ALA A 500 -18.04 18.95 -4.31
C ALA A 500 -18.78 17.84 -3.55
N PHE A 501 -18.13 16.70 -3.28
CA PHE A 501 -18.80 15.46 -2.84
C PHE A 501 -19.61 15.63 -1.55
N ASN A 502 -19.04 16.30 -0.54
CA ASN A 502 -19.73 16.52 0.73
C ASN A 502 -20.93 17.47 0.66
N ASN A 503 -21.08 18.20 -0.44
CA ASN A 503 -22.14 19.19 -0.62
C ASN A 503 -23.22 18.74 -1.61
N THR A 504 -22.93 17.76 -2.47
CA THR A 504 -23.80 17.36 -3.57
C THR A 504 -23.72 15.86 -3.79
N ALA A 505 -24.89 15.20 -3.91
CA ALA A 505 -24.95 13.76 -4.12
C ALA A 505 -24.31 13.36 -5.47
N ASP A 506 -23.40 12.39 -5.42
CA ASP A 506 -22.72 11.85 -6.59
C ASP A 506 -22.57 10.31 -6.49
N PRO A 507 -23.67 9.55 -6.65
CA PRO A 507 -23.65 8.08 -6.64
C PRO A 507 -22.78 7.47 -7.75
N ALA A 508 -22.56 8.21 -8.85
CA ALA A 508 -21.64 7.78 -9.89
C ALA A 508 -20.18 7.85 -9.42
N LEU A 509 -19.82 8.73 -8.48
CA LEU A 509 -18.46 8.79 -7.91
C LEU A 509 -18.23 7.62 -6.96
N ILE A 510 -19.26 7.22 -6.19
CA ILE A 510 -19.25 5.99 -5.39
C ILE A 510 -19.03 4.77 -6.30
N THR A 511 -19.77 4.70 -7.42
CA THR A 511 -19.60 3.66 -8.46
C THR A 511 -18.18 3.65 -9.01
N LEU A 512 -17.63 4.83 -9.33
CA LEU A 512 -16.26 4.98 -9.82
C LEU A 512 -15.24 4.51 -8.79
N TYR A 513 -15.41 4.86 -7.51
CA TYR A 513 -14.51 4.47 -6.42
C TYR A 513 -14.45 2.96 -6.21
N VAL A 514 -15.60 2.27 -6.21
CA VAL A 514 -15.61 0.80 -6.08
C VAL A 514 -14.96 0.12 -7.27
N GLN A 515 -15.21 0.60 -8.48
CA GLN A 515 -14.53 0.10 -9.67
C GLN A 515 -13.03 0.45 -9.66
N TYR A 516 -12.65 1.56 -9.05
CA TYR A 516 -11.25 1.95 -8.88
C TYR A 516 -10.53 1.00 -7.91
N GLY A 517 -11.14 0.62 -6.78
CA GLY A 517 -10.59 -0.43 -5.91
C GLY A 517 -10.33 -1.75 -6.64
N ARG A 518 -11.25 -2.17 -7.52
CA ARG A 518 -11.04 -3.35 -8.39
C ARG A 518 -9.91 -3.16 -9.39
N TYR A 519 -9.87 -2.01 -10.06
CA TYR A 519 -8.81 -1.64 -10.99
C TYR A 519 -7.43 -1.67 -10.34
N LEU A 520 -7.31 -1.09 -9.15
CA LEU A 520 -6.06 -1.04 -8.39
C LEU A 520 -5.56 -2.43 -8.02
N LEU A 521 -6.46 -3.34 -7.61
CA LEU A 521 -6.06 -4.72 -7.28
C LEU A 521 -5.60 -5.48 -8.52
N ILE A 522 -6.31 -5.37 -9.65
CA ILE A 522 -5.87 -5.95 -10.93
C ILE A 522 -4.51 -5.38 -11.35
N SER A 523 -4.27 -4.10 -11.11
CA SER A 523 -3.07 -3.39 -11.55
C SER A 523 -1.85 -3.61 -10.64
N SER A 524 -2.05 -4.08 -9.41
CA SER A 524 -1.00 -4.25 -8.39
C SER A 524 -0.79 -5.69 -7.90
N SER A 525 -1.73 -6.62 -8.15
CA SER A 525 -1.61 -8.02 -7.73
C SER A 525 -2.10 -8.98 -8.81
N ARG A 526 -1.15 -9.62 -9.49
CA ARG A 526 -1.38 -10.59 -10.58
C ARG A 526 -0.55 -11.85 -10.38
N THR A 527 -1.07 -12.96 -10.87
CA THR A 527 -0.41 -14.28 -10.89
C THR A 527 1.09 -14.18 -11.23
N GLY A 528 1.92 -14.82 -10.41
CA GLY A 528 3.38 -14.82 -10.56
C GLY A 528 4.11 -13.59 -9.99
N GLY A 529 3.38 -12.61 -9.45
CA GLY A 529 3.94 -11.42 -8.79
C GLY A 529 4.05 -11.52 -7.26
N GLN A 530 4.19 -10.36 -6.63
CA GLN A 530 4.10 -10.10 -5.20
C GLN A 530 2.71 -9.51 -4.88
N PRO A 531 2.24 -9.63 -3.63
CA PRO A 531 0.99 -8.98 -3.25
C PRO A 531 1.11 -7.45 -3.24
N ALA A 532 -0.02 -6.77 -3.37
CA ALA A 532 -0.14 -5.34 -3.14
C ALA A 532 0.37 -4.95 -1.73
N ASN A 533 1.37 -4.08 -1.66
CA ASN A 533 1.90 -3.53 -0.40
C ASN A 533 1.05 -2.33 0.08
N LEU A 534 1.52 -1.59 1.10
CA LEU A 534 0.84 -0.39 1.62
C LEU A 534 0.52 0.69 0.57
N GLN A 535 1.19 0.70 -0.57
CA GLN A 535 0.95 1.61 -1.70
C GLN A 535 0.62 0.86 -2.99
N GLY A 536 0.24 -0.42 -2.88
CA GLY A 536 -0.02 -1.33 -3.98
C GLY A 536 1.25 -1.71 -4.72
N LEU A 537 1.67 -0.82 -5.62
CA LEU A 537 2.84 -0.95 -6.50
C LEU A 537 3.56 0.39 -6.73
N TRP A 538 2.97 1.52 -6.32
CA TRP A 538 3.37 2.86 -6.73
C TRP A 538 4.05 3.61 -5.58
N ASN A 539 5.31 3.98 -5.76
CA ASN A 539 6.10 4.72 -4.77
C ASN A 539 7.20 5.53 -5.45
N ASP A 540 7.31 6.82 -5.15
CA ASP A 540 8.36 7.73 -5.63
C ASP A 540 9.46 8.02 -4.60
N LEU A 541 9.37 7.50 -3.36
CA LEU A 541 10.24 7.85 -2.25
C LEU A 541 11.26 6.74 -1.91
N LEU A 542 12.51 7.11 -1.64
CA LEU A 542 13.52 6.18 -1.10
C LEU A 542 13.25 5.78 0.36
N THR A 543 12.56 6.63 1.12
CA THR A 543 12.15 6.41 2.52
C THR A 543 10.62 6.53 2.62
N PRO A 544 9.87 5.61 1.99
CA PRO A 544 8.42 5.73 1.96
C PRO A 544 7.81 5.57 3.36
N PRO A 545 6.64 6.18 3.61
CA PRO A 545 5.90 6.01 4.86
C PRO A 545 5.75 4.53 5.24
N TRP A 546 6.19 4.20 6.45
CA TRP A 546 6.24 2.83 6.98
C TRP A 546 6.96 1.82 6.06
N GLY A 547 7.90 2.27 5.23
CA GLY A 547 8.65 1.42 4.30
C GLY A 547 7.84 0.93 3.10
N SER A 548 6.58 1.36 2.95
CA SER A 548 5.63 0.82 1.96
C SER A 548 5.64 -0.72 1.98
N LYS A 549 5.67 -1.27 3.19
CA LYS A 549 5.89 -2.69 3.46
C LYS A 549 4.58 -3.49 3.48
N PHE A 550 4.59 -4.65 4.11
CA PHE A 550 3.40 -5.45 4.38
C PHE A 550 3.09 -5.39 5.87
N THR A 551 2.18 -4.49 6.27
CA THR A 551 1.66 -4.42 7.64
C THR A 551 0.49 -5.38 7.79
N THR A 552 0.56 -6.32 8.74
CA THR A 552 -0.29 -7.52 8.85
C THR A 552 -1.16 -7.50 10.10
N ASN A 553 -1.42 -6.31 10.66
CA ASN A 553 -2.36 -6.11 11.76
C ASN A 553 -3.63 -5.34 11.32
N ILE A 554 -3.85 -5.21 10.00
CA ILE A 554 -5.07 -4.71 9.33
C ILE A 554 -4.82 -4.48 7.83
N ASN A 555 -3.70 -3.87 7.45
CA ASN A 555 -3.55 -3.23 6.14
C ASN A 555 -3.43 -4.24 4.99
N LEU A 556 -2.54 -5.23 5.10
CA LEU A 556 -2.39 -6.27 4.07
C LEU A 556 -3.67 -7.07 3.94
N GLU A 557 -4.35 -7.37 5.04
CA GLU A 557 -5.63 -8.06 5.02
C GLU A 557 -6.69 -7.23 4.32
N MET A 558 -6.77 -5.94 4.62
CA MET A 558 -7.69 -4.98 4.00
C MET A 558 -7.49 -4.89 2.48
N ASN A 559 -6.26 -4.98 2.00
CA ASN A 559 -5.97 -5.00 0.56
C ASN A 559 -6.71 -6.12 -0.19
N TYR A 560 -7.02 -7.24 0.49
CA TYR A 560 -7.63 -8.42 -0.11
C TYR A 560 -9.08 -8.67 0.30
N TRP A 561 -9.67 -7.85 1.17
CA TRP A 561 -11.12 -7.91 1.46
C TRP A 561 -11.99 -7.87 0.21
N PRO A 562 -11.77 -6.97 -0.79
CA PRO A 562 -12.62 -6.96 -1.98
C PRO A 562 -12.36 -8.14 -2.92
N ALA A 563 -11.27 -8.89 -2.76
CA ALA A 563 -10.81 -9.83 -3.78
C ALA A 563 -11.85 -10.92 -4.08
N GLU A 564 -12.45 -11.53 -3.06
CA GLU A 564 -13.41 -12.61 -3.25
C GLU A 564 -14.80 -12.06 -3.61
N GLU A 565 -15.32 -11.16 -2.79
CA GLU A 565 -16.68 -10.62 -2.92
C GLU A 565 -16.88 -9.82 -4.21
N LEU A 566 -15.90 -8.99 -4.57
CA LEU A 566 -15.84 -8.31 -5.84
C LEU A 566 -15.11 -9.19 -6.86
N ASN A 567 -15.35 -10.50 -6.93
CA ASN A 567 -15.07 -11.35 -8.11
C ASN A 567 -13.67 -11.16 -8.77
N LEU A 568 -12.64 -11.06 -7.93
CA LEU A 568 -11.22 -10.89 -8.26
C LEU A 568 -10.36 -11.95 -7.58
N SER A 569 -10.90 -13.12 -7.23
CA SER A 569 -10.17 -14.22 -6.56
C SER A 569 -8.85 -14.60 -7.24
N ALA A 570 -8.75 -14.40 -8.56
CA ALA A 570 -7.52 -14.65 -9.33
C ALA A 570 -6.37 -13.68 -8.99
N CYS A 571 -6.66 -12.51 -8.40
CA CYS A 571 -5.67 -11.56 -7.91
C CYS A 571 -5.14 -11.93 -6.51
N SER A 572 -5.72 -12.92 -5.82
CA SER A 572 -5.29 -13.32 -4.47
C SER A 572 -4.07 -14.26 -4.47
N GLU A 573 -3.67 -14.80 -5.61
CA GLU A 573 -2.57 -15.78 -5.70
C GLU A 573 -1.22 -15.26 -5.13
N PRO A 574 -0.78 -14.02 -5.41
CA PRO A 574 0.46 -13.50 -4.82
C PRO A 574 0.41 -13.43 -3.29
N PHE A 575 -0.75 -13.11 -2.72
CA PHE A 575 -0.95 -13.15 -1.27
C PHE A 575 -0.80 -14.58 -0.74
N PHE A 576 -1.42 -15.58 -1.38
CA PHE A 576 -1.30 -16.98 -0.94
C PHE A 576 0.15 -17.48 -1.00
N ASN A 577 0.90 -17.12 -2.04
CA ASN A 577 2.31 -17.49 -2.16
C ASN A 577 3.16 -16.81 -1.07
N MET A 578 2.86 -15.56 -0.72
CA MET A 578 3.52 -14.90 0.40
C MET A 578 3.20 -15.61 1.73
N VAL A 579 1.95 -16.04 1.97
CA VAL A 579 1.60 -16.76 3.20
C VAL A 579 2.38 -18.07 3.33
N ASP A 580 2.52 -18.83 2.24
CA ASP A 580 3.33 -20.07 2.19
C ASP A 580 4.82 -19.77 2.54
N ASP A 581 5.41 -18.73 1.93
CA ASP A 581 6.77 -18.29 2.27
C ASP A 581 6.91 -17.89 3.75
N LEU A 582 5.93 -17.14 4.29
CA LEU A 582 5.90 -16.69 5.68
C LEU A 582 5.70 -17.86 6.64
N ALA A 583 4.93 -18.89 6.27
CA ALA A 583 4.79 -20.11 7.04
C ALA A 583 6.10 -20.89 7.11
N GLN A 584 6.91 -20.85 6.06
CA GLN A 584 8.26 -21.42 6.06
C GLN A 584 9.23 -20.61 6.92
N ALA A 585 9.28 -19.28 6.72
CA ALA A 585 10.18 -18.39 7.48
C ALA A 585 9.80 -18.30 8.97
N GLY A 586 8.51 -18.30 9.27
CA GLY A 586 7.93 -18.18 10.61
C GLY A 586 8.23 -19.34 11.56
N LYS A 587 8.64 -20.50 11.03
CA LYS A 587 9.10 -21.65 11.84
C LYS A 587 10.34 -21.29 12.67
N ALA A 588 11.27 -20.53 12.10
CA ALA A 588 12.45 -20.08 12.82
C ALA A 588 12.08 -19.11 13.96
N THR A 589 11.14 -18.20 13.72
CA THR A 589 10.63 -17.29 14.75
C THR A 589 9.90 -18.05 15.86
N ALA A 590 9.00 -18.98 15.51
CA ALA A 590 8.28 -19.81 16.47
C ALA A 590 9.23 -20.57 17.40
N LYS A 591 10.29 -21.16 16.84
CA LYS A 591 11.32 -21.86 17.59
C LYS A 591 12.15 -20.92 18.49
N GLU A 592 12.78 -19.91 17.91
CA GLU A 592 13.78 -19.10 18.65
C GLU A 592 13.15 -18.15 19.67
N HIS A 593 11.93 -17.67 19.42
CA HIS A 593 11.23 -16.75 20.33
C HIS A 593 10.28 -17.44 21.29
N TYR A 594 9.69 -18.58 20.91
CA TYR A 594 8.63 -19.20 21.70
C TYR A 594 8.89 -20.65 22.08
N ASP A 595 9.99 -21.25 21.62
CA ASP A 595 10.27 -22.70 21.74
C ASP A 595 9.08 -23.57 21.27
N ALA A 596 8.36 -23.06 20.26
CA ALA A 596 7.10 -23.62 19.80
C ALA A 596 7.23 -24.29 18.42
N PRO A 597 6.45 -25.34 18.14
CA PRO A 597 6.25 -25.85 16.79
C PRO A 597 5.39 -24.87 15.97
N GLY A 598 5.12 -25.24 14.72
CA GLY A 598 4.30 -24.42 13.83
C GLY A 598 5.05 -23.19 13.32
N TRP A 599 4.32 -22.11 13.07
CA TRP A 599 4.88 -20.85 12.62
C TRP A 599 4.11 -19.66 13.19
N VAL A 600 4.79 -18.52 13.30
CA VAL A 600 4.21 -17.26 13.79
C VAL A 600 4.68 -16.10 12.92
N LEU A 601 3.81 -15.10 12.78
CA LEU A 601 4.09 -13.83 12.13
C LEU A 601 3.50 -12.72 13.00
N HIS A 602 4.25 -11.63 13.12
CA HIS A 602 3.86 -10.46 13.89
C HIS A 602 3.17 -9.40 13.02
N HIS A 603 3.18 -8.12 13.42
CA HIS A 603 2.41 -7.08 12.75
C HIS A 603 3.02 -6.57 11.43
N ASN A 604 4.20 -7.06 11.03
CA ASN A 604 4.90 -6.57 9.84
C ASN A 604 5.78 -7.62 9.18
N THR A 605 5.88 -7.53 7.84
CA THR A 605 6.85 -8.23 7.02
C THR A 605 7.28 -7.40 5.79
N ASP A 606 8.17 -7.95 4.97
CA ASP A 606 8.78 -7.32 3.81
C ASP A 606 9.03 -8.35 2.67
N LEU A 607 9.73 -7.92 1.60
CA LEU A 607 10.12 -8.81 0.49
C LEU A 607 10.90 -10.05 0.97
N TRP A 608 11.65 -9.93 2.06
CA TRP A 608 12.55 -10.95 2.60
C TRP A 608 11.89 -11.84 3.66
N ARG A 609 10.57 -11.68 3.88
CA ARG A 609 9.75 -12.54 4.75
C ARG A 609 10.19 -12.52 6.21
N GLY A 610 10.59 -11.36 6.73
CA GLY A 610 10.81 -11.19 8.16
C GLY A 610 9.53 -11.42 8.97
N THR A 611 9.55 -12.33 9.95
CA THR A 611 8.37 -12.74 10.74
C THR A 611 8.45 -12.41 12.23
N VAL A 612 9.53 -11.80 12.68
CA VAL A 612 9.83 -11.45 14.09
C VAL A 612 9.04 -10.23 14.57
N PRO A 613 8.91 -10.00 15.89
CA PRO A 613 8.39 -8.74 16.40
C PRO A 613 9.35 -7.58 16.06
N VAL A 614 8.80 -6.46 15.60
CA VAL A 614 9.57 -5.29 15.12
C VAL A 614 9.11 -3.98 15.77
N ASN A 615 9.81 -2.88 15.52
CA ASN A 615 9.57 -1.55 16.10
C ASN A 615 9.83 -1.51 17.62
N SER A 616 8.80 -1.71 18.43
CA SER A 616 8.80 -1.58 19.90
C SER A 616 8.10 -2.76 20.54
N SER A 617 8.52 -3.16 21.74
CA SER A 617 7.84 -4.21 22.51
C SER A 617 6.40 -3.86 22.88
N THR A 618 6.04 -2.58 22.95
CA THR A 618 4.69 -2.12 23.33
C THR A 618 3.58 -2.46 22.33
N HIS A 619 3.94 -2.71 21.07
CA HIS A 619 2.96 -3.01 20.00
C HIS A 619 3.48 -4.02 18.95
N GLY A 620 4.79 -4.21 18.84
CA GLY A 620 5.41 -5.11 17.88
C GLY A 620 5.31 -6.59 18.24
N ILE A 621 5.13 -6.89 19.53
CA ILE A 621 4.82 -8.24 19.99
C ILE A 621 3.32 -8.42 19.92
N TRP A 622 2.83 -8.65 18.70
CA TRP A 622 1.46 -9.06 18.41
C TRP A 622 1.53 -10.35 17.61
N VAL A 623 1.07 -11.47 18.17
CA VAL A 623 1.41 -12.82 17.65
C VAL A 623 0.41 -13.38 16.64
N SER A 624 -0.65 -12.64 16.33
CA SER A 624 -1.82 -13.15 15.60
C SER A 624 -1.82 -12.84 14.09
N GLY A 625 -0.74 -12.27 13.55
CA GLY A 625 -0.66 -11.90 12.12
C GLY A 625 -0.79 -13.09 11.20
N GLY A 626 -0.02 -14.15 11.44
CA GLY A 626 -0.11 -15.37 10.65
C GLY A 626 -1.49 -16.02 10.69
N ALA A 627 -2.16 -15.96 11.84
CA ALA A 627 -3.51 -16.48 12.02
C ALA A 627 -4.57 -15.65 11.28
N TRP A 628 -4.44 -14.33 11.24
CA TRP A 628 -5.32 -13.49 10.43
C TRP A 628 -5.10 -13.73 8.94
N LEU A 629 -3.85 -13.85 8.47
CA LEU A 629 -3.61 -14.21 7.06
C LEU A 629 -4.26 -15.56 6.68
N CYS A 630 -4.28 -16.52 7.62
CA CYS A 630 -4.98 -17.80 7.44
C CYS A 630 -6.50 -17.67 7.32
N HIS A 631 -7.12 -16.64 7.88
CA HIS A 631 -8.54 -16.34 7.66
C HIS A 631 -8.83 -16.14 6.17
N GLN A 632 -7.97 -15.38 5.46
CA GLN A 632 -8.14 -15.13 4.03
C GLN A 632 -7.98 -16.40 3.18
N LEU A 633 -7.09 -17.33 3.59
CA LEU A 633 -6.96 -18.65 2.96
C LEU A 633 -8.27 -19.45 3.06
N TRP A 634 -8.90 -19.43 4.24
CA TRP A 634 -10.18 -20.09 4.43
C TRP A 634 -11.31 -19.42 3.65
N GLU A 635 -11.36 -18.09 3.65
CA GLU A 635 -12.32 -17.31 2.88
C GLU A 635 -12.26 -17.65 1.39
N HIS A 636 -11.06 -17.73 0.81
CA HIS A 636 -10.92 -18.16 -0.59
C HIS A 636 -11.57 -19.52 -0.85
N TYR A 637 -11.38 -20.50 0.03
CA TYR A 637 -12.09 -21.78 -0.08
C TYR A 637 -13.61 -21.62 0.10
N LEU A 638 -14.07 -20.79 1.03
CA LEU A 638 -15.51 -20.59 1.23
C LEU A 638 -16.19 -20.01 -0.02
N PHE A 639 -15.54 -19.07 -0.70
CA PHE A 639 -16.05 -18.43 -1.92
C PHE A 639 -15.90 -19.30 -3.17
N THR A 640 -14.84 -20.10 -3.29
CA THR A 640 -14.58 -20.90 -4.53
C THR A 640 -15.03 -22.36 -4.43
N LYS A 641 -15.04 -22.92 -3.22
CA LYS A 641 -15.13 -24.36 -2.92
C LYS A 641 -14.02 -25.20 -3.58
N ASP A 642 -12.87 -24.61 -3.87
CA ASP A 642 -11.72 -25.31 -4.42
C ASP A 642 -11.03 -26.18 -3.34
N LYS A 643 -11.33 -27.49 -3.38
CA LYS A 643 -10.72 -28.48 -2.49
C LYS A 643 -9.25 -28.76 -2.79
N VAL A 644 -8.78 -28.49 -4.00
CA VAL A 644 -7.37 -28.67 -4.38
C VAL A 644 -6.54 -27.56 -3.74
N PHE A 645 -6.98 -26.31 -3.87
CA PHE A 645 -6.40 -25.18 -3.14
C PHE A 645 -6.43 -25.44 -1.63
N LEU A 646 -7.59 -25.84 -1.09
CA LEU A 646 -7.72 -26.10 0.35
C LEU A 646 -6.71 -27.15 0.83
N ARG A 647 -6.56 -28.26 0.09
CA ARG A 647 -5.65 -29.35 0.48
C ARG A 647 -4.18 -28.97 0.35
N ASN A 648 -3.81 -28.33 -0.75
CA ASN A 648 -2.40 -28.21 -1.14
C ASN A 648 -1.76 -26.89 -0.70
N LYS A 649 -2.57 -25.86 -0.43
CA LYS A 649 -2.09 -24.53 -0.05
C LYS A 649 -2.64 -24.09 1.29
N ALA A 650 -3.96 -23.97 1.43
CA ALA A 650 -4.53 -23.37 2.64
C ALA A 650 -4.35 -24.22 3.92
N TYR A 651 -4.70 -25.51 3.86
CA TYR A 651 -4.73 -26.36 5.06
C TYR A 651 -3.37 -26.54 5.74
N PRO A 652 -2.25 -26.80 5.02
CA PRO A 652 -0.93 -26.89 5.64
C PRO A 652 -0.54 -25.64 6.44
N ASP A 653 -0.80 -24.46 5.90
CA ASP A 653 -0.44 -23.19 6.55
C ASP A 653 -1.34 -22.91 7.76
N MET A 654 -2.65 -23.12 7.62
CA MET A 654 -3.62 -23.03 8.72
C MET A 654 -3.28 -23.97 9.86
N LYS A 655 -2.96 -25.24 9.55
CA LYS A 655 -2.56 -26.24 10.53
C LYS A 655 -1.29 -25.81 11.27
N GLY A 656 -0.26 -25.36 10.53
CA GLY A 656 0.99 -24.90 11.14
C GLY A 656 0.80 -23.70 12.07
N ALA A 657 -0.09 -22.76 11.73
CA ALA A 657 -0.42 -21.65 12.62
C ALA A 657 -1.19 -22.15 13.86
N ALA A 658 -2.09 -23.11 13.70
CA ALA A 658 -2.85 -23.69 14.81
C ALA A 658 -1.93 -24.48 15.77
N GLU A 659 -0.94 -25.20 15.25
CA GLU A 659 0.08 -25.91 16.05
C GLU A 659 0.87 -24.95 16.95
N PHE A 660 1.21 -23.76 16.45
CA PHE A 660 1.84 -22.71 17.26
C PHE A 660 0.95 -22.32 18.45
N PHE A 661 -0.34 -22.05 18.22
CA PHE A 661 -1.26 -21.65 19.30
C PHE A 661 -1.61 -22.77 20.27
N VAL A 662 -1.63 -24.03 19.82
CA VAL A 662 -1.75 -25.19 20.73
C VAL A 662 -0.63 -25.20 21.77
N HIS A 663 0.57 -24.76 21.39
CA HIS A 663 1.72 -24.67 22.29
C HIS A 663 1.78 -23.34 23.05
N PHE A 664 1.45 -22.23 22.39
CA PHE A 664 1.64 -20.88 22.92
C PHE A 664 0.59 -20.50 23.97
N LEU A 665 -0.66 -20.92 23.81
CA LEU A 665 -1.74 -20.59 24.75
C LEU A 665 -1.44 -21.12 26.16
N THR A 666 -1.64 -20.28 27.17
CA THR A 666 -1.46 -20.64 28.58
C THR A 666 -2.72 -20.33 29.38
N LYS A 667 -2.93 -21.02 30.51
CA LYS A 667 -4.03 -20.68 31.42
C LYS A 667 -3.76 -19.37 32.12
N ASP A 668 -4.72 -18.47 32.08
CA ASP A 668 -4.77 -17.30 32.93
C ASP A 668 -5.02 -17.74 34.39
N PRO A 669 -4.14 -17.40 35.35
CA PRO A 669 -4.30 -17.82 36.74
C PRO A 669 -5.54 -17.23 37.43
N LYS A 670 -6.08 -16.11 36.94
CA LYS A 670 -7.26 -15.47 37.54
C LYS A 670 -8.57 -16.13 37.09
N THR A 671 -8.72 -16.39 35.80
CA THR A 671 -9.99 -16.87 35.21
C THR A 671 -9.98 -18.35 34.83
N GLY A 672 -8.80 -18.96 34.69
CA GLY A 672 -8.65 -20.35 34.24
C GLY A 672 -8.78 -20.56 32.72
N TYR A 673 -9.16 -19.52 31.96
CA TYR A 673 -9.24 -19.58 30.49
C TYR A 673 -7.85 -19.68 29.85
N LEU A 674 -7.79 -20.27 28.67
CA LEU A 674 -6.63 -20.17 27.79
C LEU A 674 -6.55 -18.78 27.17
N ILE A 675 -5.38 -18.15 27.29
CA ILE A 675 -5.09 -16.81 26.78
C ILE A 675 -3.78 -16.78 25.98
N SER A 676 -3.67 -15.83 25.06
CA SER A 676 -2.40 -15.48 24.40
C SER A 676 -1.62 -14.48 25.24
N THR A 677 -0.35 -14.75 25.52
CA THR A 677 0.51 -13.79 26.24
C THR A 677 1.99 -14.12 26.04
N PRO A 678 2.86 -13.12 25.87
CA PRO A 678 2.56 -11.69 25.74
C PRO A 678 1.99 -11.34 24.35
N SER A 679 1.16 -10.30 24.27
CA SER A 679 0.62 -9.75 23.01
C SER A 679 0.21 -8.28 23.21
N ASN A 680 -0.52 -7.67 22.29
CA ASN A 680 -1.16 -6.37 22.47
C ASN A 680 -2.50 -6.25 21.72
N SER A 681 -3.27 -5.20 22.03
CA SER A 681 -4.34 -4.75 21.13
C SER A 681 -3.75 -3.68 20.20
N PRO A 682 -3.54 -3.97 18.90
CA PRO A 682 -2.95 -3.00 17.99
C PRO A 682 -3.71 -1.67 18.04
N GLU A 683 -3.10 -0.51 18.27
CA GLU A 683 -1.69 -0.28 18.64
C GLU A 683 -1.57 0.52 19.96
N HIS A 684 -2.37 0.16 20.96
CA HIS A 684 -2.46 0.89 22.23
C HIS A 684 -2.62 0.00 23.46
N GLY A 685 -2.46 0.58 24.64
CA GLY A 685 -2.52 -0.14 25.92
C GLY A 685 -1.27 -0.97 26.28
N GLY A 686 -0.25 -1.00 25.41
CA GLY A 686 1.03 -1.64 25.68
C GLY A 686 1.01 -3.17 25.60
N LEU A 687 2.04 -3.81 26.14
CA LEU A 687 2.15 -5.26 26.18
C LEU A 687 1.19 -5.84 27.23
N VAL A 688 0.28 -6.71 26.84
CA VAL A 688 -0.78 -7.25 27.70
C VAL A 688 -0.91 -8.78 27.63
N ALA A 689 -1.72 -9.33 28.51
CA ALA A 689 -2.14 -10.72 28.53
C ALA A 689 -3.59 -10.83 28.02
N GLY A 690 -3.80 -11.64 26.99
CA GLY A 690 -5.10 -12.01 26.45
C GLY A 690 -5.93 -10.87 25.85
N PRO A 691 -5.40 -10.01 24.96
CA PRO A 691 -6.23 -9.01 24.29
C PRO A 691 -7.38 -9.68 23.51
N THR A 692 -8.56 -9.07 23.48
CA THR A 692 -9.77 -9.68 22.89
C THR A 692 -9.57 -10.05 21.42
N MET A 693 -8.86 -9.23 20.64
CA MET A 693 -8.57 -9.49 19.23
C MET A 693 -7.88 -10.84 19.00
N ASP A 694 -6.85 -11.16 19.81
CA ASP A 694 -6.15 -12.44 19.68
C ASP A 694 -7.09 -13.61 19.87
N HIS A 695 -7.93 -13.56 20.89
CA HIS A 695 -8.84 -14.66 21.20
C HIS A 695 -9.88 -14.86 20.09
N GLN A 696 -10.36 -13.79 19.46
CA GLN A 696 -11.25 -13.86 18.31
C GLN A 696 -10.56 -14.53 17.11
N ILE A 697 -9.33 -14.10 16.79
CA ILE A 697 -8.54 -14.64 15.67
C ILE A 697 -8.18 -16.11 15.90
N ILE A 698 -7.73 -16.48 17.11
CA ILE A 698 -7.32 -17.85 17.43
C ILE A 698 -8.53 -18.79 17.42
N ARG A 699 -9.69 -18.35 17.93
CA ARG A 699 -10.94 -19.12 17.81
C ARG A 699 -11.30 -19.34 16.34
N ASP A 700 -11.23 -18.31 15.51
CA ASP A 700 -11.51 -18.43 14.07
C ASP A 700 -10.53 -19.40 13.39
N LEU A 701 -9.23 -19.29 13.66
CA LEU A 701 -8.21 -20.22 13.14
C LEU A 701 -8.51 -21.67 13.52
N PHE A 702 -8.81 -21.94 14.80
CA PHE A 702 -9.11 -23.30 15.26
C PHE A 702 -10.38 -23.83 14.60
N LYS A 703 -11.46 -23.04 14.62
CA LYS A 703 -12.74 -23.36 13.98
C LYS A 703 -12.57 -23.66 12.49
N ASN A 704 -11.79 -22.86 11.77
CA ASN A 704 -11.60 -22.99 10.33
C ASN A 704 -10.68 -24.17 10.00
N THR A 705 -9.65 -24.42 10.81
CA THR A 705 -8.77 -25.60 10.67
C THR A 705 -9.53 -26.90 10.88
N ILE A 706 -10.41 -26.96 11.89
CA ILE A 706 -11.30 -28.11 12.14
C ILE A 706 -12.24 -28.35 10.95
N GLN A 707 -12.85 -27.29 10.43
CA GLN A 707 -13.75 -27.38 9.28
C GLN A 707 -13.01 -27.83 8.00
N ALA A 708 -11.83 -27.28 7.74
CA ALA A 708 -10.99 -27.67 6.62
C ALA A 708 -10.59 -29.15 6.69
N ALA A 709 -10.13 -29.61 7.86
CA ALA A 709 -9.82 -31.01 8.13
C ALA A 709 -11.03 -31.92 7.88
N THR A 710 -12.22 -31.49 8.31
CA THR A 710 -13.49 -32.20 8.08
C THR A 710 -13.85 -32.29 6.60
N VAL A 711 -13.73 -31.19 5.85
CA VAL A 711 -13.98 -31.14 4.40
C VAL A 711 -13.05 -32.08 3.63
N LEU A 712 -11.79 -32.18 4.08
CA LEU A 712 -10.74 -32.97 3.44
C LEU A 712 -10.71 -34.43 3.91
N GLY A 713 -11.35 -34.75 5.05
CA GLY A 713 -11.34 -36.09 5.67
C GLY A 713 -9.99 -36.48 6.27
N ILE A 714 -9.28 -35.53 6.90
CA ILE A 714 -7.92 -35.71 7.45
C ILE A 714 -7.81 -35.19 8.89
N ASP A 715 -6.72 -35.53 9.59
CA ASP A 715 -6.30 -34.90 10.86
C ASP A 715 -7.36 -34.82 11.98
N HIS A 716 -8.18 -35.87 12.10
CA HIS A 716 -9.24 -35.96 13.12
C HIS A 716 -8.71 -35.79 14.55
N LYS A 717 -7.58 -36.43 14.90
CA LYS A 717 -6.97 -36.32 16.24
C LYS A 717 -6.56 -34.89 16.57
N PHE A 718 -5.92 -34.20 15.62
CA PHE A 718 -5.54 -32.80 15.82
C PHE A 718 -6.78 -31.91 15.93
N SER A 719 -7.80 -32.18 15.12
CA SER A 719 -9.09 -31.50 15.23
C SER A 719 -9.73 -31.66 16.62
N ASP A 720 -9.61 -32.82 17.26
CA ASP A 720 -10.14 -33.04 18.62
C ASP A 720 -9.37 -32.26 19.69
N THR A 721 -8.04 -32.13 19.54
CA THR A 721 -7.22 -31.21 20.35
C THR A 721 -7.72 -29.77 20.19
N LEU A 722 -7.90 -29.31 18.95
CA LEU A 722 -8.37 -27.95 18.67
C LEU A 722 -9.77 -27.70 19.24
N LYS A 723 -10.71 -28.64 19.10
CA LYS A 723 -12.06 -28.52 19.69
C LYS A 723 -12.01 -28.38 21.21
N THR A 724 -11.16 -29.18 21.86
CA THR A 724 -11.01 -29.15 23.32
C THR A 724 -10.48 -27.80 23.80
N MET A 725 -9.45 -27.29 23.14
CA MET A 725 -8.86 -25.99 23.48
C MET A 725 -9.77 -24.82 23.11
N TYR A 726 -10.47 -24.87 21.97
CA TYR A 726 -11.38 -23.83 21.50
C TYR A 726 -12.40 -23.44 22.59
N ALA A 727 -13.00 -24.43 23.26
CA ALA A 727 -13.96 -24.20 24.33
C ALA A 727 -13.37 -23.58 25.61
N GLN A 728 -12.04 -23.57 25.74
CA GLN A 728 -11.32 -23.04 26.91
C GLN A 728 -10.72 -21.65 26.64
N ILE A 729 -10.70 -21.17 25.39
CA ILE A 729 -10.21 -19.82 25.07
C ILE A 729 -11.13 -18.77 25.70
N ALA A 730 -10.55 -17.71 26.26
CA ALA A 730 -11.31 -16.64 26.92
C ALA A 730 -12.40 -16.04 26.01
N PRO A 731 -13.66 -15.94 26.47
CA PRO A 731 -14.78 -15.49 25.63
C PRO A 731 -14.79 -13.98 25.43
N ASN A 732 -15.55 -13.52 24.43
CA ASN A 732 -15.93 -12.11 24.30
C ASN A 732 -16.78 -11.69 25.51
N LYS A 733 -16.54 -10.50 26.08
CA LYS A 733 -17.25 -9.98 27.25
C LYS A 733 -17.87 -8.61 26.99
N ILE A 734 -19.01 -8.38 27.63
CA ILE A 734 -19.65 -7.07 27.68
C ILE A 734 -19.18 -6.37 28.96
N GLY A 735 -18.66 -5.16 28.83
CA GLY A 735 -18.19 -4.34 29.95
C GLY A 735 -19.30 -3.55 30.63
N SER A 736 -18.93 -2.84 31.68
CA SER A 736 -19.84 -2.06 32.53
C SER A 736 -20.49 -0.88 31.81
N HIS A 737 -19.92 -0.42 30.69
CA HIS A 737 -20.50 0.60 29.82
C HIS A 737 -21.32 0.01 28.66
N GLY A 738 -21.58 -1.31 28.68
CA GLY A 738 -22.28 -2.01 27.60
C GLY A 738 -21.44 -2.19 26.34
N GLN A 739 -20.16 -1.84 26.37
CA GLN A 739 -19.19 -2.00 25.28
C GLN A 739 -18.67 -3.44 25.21
N LEU A 740 -18.20 -3.88 24.04
CA LEU A 740 -17.41 -5.10 23.93
C LEU A 740 -16.01 -4.80 24.47
N GLN A 741 -15.54 -5.56 25.47
CA GLN A 741 -14.26 -5.30 26.13
C GLN A 741 -13.09 -5.55 25.17
N GLU A 742 -12.13 -4.61 25.13
CA GLU A 742 -10.90 -4.75 24.37
C GLU A 742 -9.84 -5.60 25.08
N TRP A 743 -9.86 -5.60 26.40
CA TRP A 743 -8.95 -6.36 27.27
C TRP A 743 -9.69 -7.38 28.13
N MET A 744 -8.94 -8.25 28.82
CA MET A 744 -9.52 -9.21 29.78
C MET A 744 -10.20 -8.54 30.98
N GLU A 745 -9.63 -7.41 31.40
CA GLU A 745 -10.20 -6.52 32.41
C GLU A 745 -11.16 -5.50 31.77
N ASP A 746 -12.24 -5.20 32.48
CA ASP A 746 -13.19 -4.14 32.11
C ASP A 746 -12.59 -2.77 32.44
N LYS A 747 -11.73 -2.28 31.55
CA LYS A 747 -10.95 -1.03 31.72
C LYS A 747 -11.02 -0.11 30.50
N ASP A 748 -11.94 -0.37 29.58
CA ASP A 748 -12.13 0.44 28.38
C ASP A 748 -12.47 1.89 28.73
N ASP A 749 -11.78 2.83 28.09
CA ASP A 749 -12.05 4.25 28.23
C ASP A 749 -13.09 4.70 27.20
N THR A 750 -14.26 5.11 27.65
CA THR A 750 -15.35 5.60 26.79
C THR A 750 -15.03 6.90 26.04
N ALA A 751 -13.97 7.61 26.43
CA ALA A 751 -13.47 8.80 25.74
C ALA A 751 -12.38 8.47 24.71
N ASP A 752 -11.95 7.21 24.60
CA ASP A 752 -10.89 6.80 23.68
C ASP A 752 -11.40 6.64 22.24
N THR A 753 -10.96 7.57 21.39
CA THR A 753 -11.25 7.62 19.96
C THR A 753 -10.13 7.04 19.11
N HIS A 754 -9.37 6.06 19.61
CA HIS A 754 -8.27 5.45 18.88
C HIS A 754 -8.69 4.91 17.50
N ARG A 755 -7.82 5.08 16.49
CA ARG A 755 -8.08 4.67 15.10
C ARG A 755 -8.27 3.16 14.93
N HIS A 756 -7.62 2.33 15.76
CA HIS A 756 -7.86 0.90 15.75
C HIS A 756 -9.11 0.53 16.54
N VAL A 757 -9.87 -0.39 15.97
CA VAL A 757 -11.03 -1.06 16.58
C VAL A 757 -10.77 -2.56 16.65
N SER A 758 -9.56 -2.94 17.03
CA SER A 758 -9.00 -4.31 16.98
C SER A 758 -9.91 -5.38 17.63
N HIS A 759 -10.54 -5.06 18.76
CA HIS A 759 -11.48 -5.95 19.44
C HIS A 759 -12.84 -6.13 18.72
N MET A 760 -13.08 -5.41 17.61
CA MET A 760 -14.19 -5.62 16.68
C MET A 760 -13.87 -6.62 15.56
N TRP A 761 -12.64 -7.16 15.49
CA TRP A 761 -12.24 -8.08 14.43
C TRP A 761 -13.24 -9.25 14.26
N GLY A 762 -13.78 -9.75 15.37
CA GLY A 762 -14.78 -10.83 15.40
C GLY A 762 -16.08 -10.50 14.66
N ILE A 763 -16.43 -9.22 14.48
CA ILE A 763 -17.58 -8.74 13.69
C ILE A 763 -17.19 -8.61 12.21
N TYR A 764 -16.03 -8.01 11.95
CA TYR A 764 -15.45 -7.87 10.61
C TYR A 764 -13.93 -7.73 10.66
N PRO A 765 -13.16 -8.46 9.83
CA PRO A 765 -13.63 -9.39 8.79
C PRO A 765 -14.08 -10.75 9.34
N GLY A 766 -13.81 -11.03 10.62
CA GLY A 766 -14.08 -12.31 11.27
C GLY A 766 -15.57 -12.71 11.32
N THR A 767 -15.80 -13.91 11.85
CA THR A 767 -17.13 -14.51 12.02
C THR A 767 -17.36 -15.06 13.43
N ASP A 768 -16.61 -14.54 14.40
CA ASP A 768 -16.68 -14.94 15.80
C ASP A 768 -17.86 -14.26 16.53
N ILE A 769 -18.25 -13.07 16.07
CA ILE A 769 -19.42 -12.32 16.55
C ILE A 769 -20.34 -12.06 15.36
N THR A 770 -21.56 -12.59 15.42
CA THR A 770 -22.56 -12.40 14.36
C THR A 770 -23.93 -12.11 14.98
N TRP A 771 -24.96 -11.95 14.14
CA TRP A 771 -26.34 -11.80 14.63
C TRP A 771 -26.93 -13.06 15.29
N ASP A 772 -26.20 -14.19 15.30
CA ASP A 772 -26.53 -15.33 16.16
C ASP A 772 -26.20 -15.04 17.65
N THR A 773 -25.40 -14.00 17.94
CA THR A 773 -25.08 -13.46 19.28
C THR A 773 -25.43 -11.96 19.35
N PRO A 774 -26.73 -11.60 19.35
CA PRO A 774 -27.19 -10.21 19.19
C PRO A 774 -26.73 -9.27 20.32
N GLU A 775 -26.53 -9.76 21.52
CA GLU A 775 -25.98 -9.01 22.65
C GLU A 775 -24.55 -8.53 22.40
N LEU A 776 -23.70 -9.37 21.79
CA LEU A 776 -22.33 -9.00 21.43
C LEU A 776 -22.30 -8.03 20.23
N MET A 777 -23.22 -8.17 19.27
CA MET A 777 -23.38 -7.19 18.18
C MET A 777 -23.77 -5.81 18.71
N LYS A 778 -24.67 -5.75 19.71
CA LYS A 778 -25.04 -4.50 20.39
C LYS A 778 -23.85 -3.92 21.16
N ALA A 779 -23.07 -4.76 21.82
CA ALA A 779 -21.87 -4.32 22.53
C ALA A 779 -20.80 -3.77 21.57
N GLY A 780 -20.60 -4.40 20.42
CA GLY A 780 -19.71 -3.89 19.37
C GLY A 780 -20.18 -2.55 18.79
N ARG A 781 -21.50 -2.39 18.56
CA ARG A 781 -22.09 -1.08 18.20
C ARG A 781 -21.78 -0.03 19.27
N GLN A 782 -21.92 -0.36 20.55
CA GLN A 782 -21.62 0.56 21.64
C GLN A 782 -20.14 0.96 21.67
N SER A 783 -19.22 0.02 21.44
CA SER A 783 -17.78 0.32 21.30
C SER A 783 -17.50 1.26 20.12
N LEU A 784 -18.16 1.08 18.96
CA LEU A 784 -18.00 1.97 17.81
C LEU A 784 -18.53 3.39 18.08
N ILE A 785 -19.63 3.52 18.82
CA ILE A 785 -20.14 4.83 19.23
C ILE A 785 -19.10 5.57 20.09
N TYR A 786 -18.44 4.88 21.03
CA TYR A 786 -17.37 5.49 21.84
C TYR A 786 -16.13 5.84 21.02
N ARG A 787 -15.74 4.96 20.09
CA ARG A 787 -14.61 5.21 19.18
C ARG A 787 -14.84 6.38 18.22
N GLY A 788 -16.09 6.66 17.88
CA GLY A 788 -16.49 7.71 16.95
C GLY A 788 -16.15 7.39 15.49
N ASP A 789 -16.49 8.32 14.61
CA ASP A 789 -16.43 8.14 13.15
C ASP A 789 -15.15 8.66 12.50
N GLU A 790 -14.36 9.49 13.21
CA GLU A 790 -13.07 9.99 12.71
C GLU A 790 -12.04 8.87 12.57
N GLY A 791 -11.01 9.10 11.76
CA GLY A 791 -9.88 8.20 11.60
C GLY A 791 -9.03 8.51 10.38
N THR A 792 -8.01 7.70 10.20
CA THR A 792 -7.27 7.56 8.94
C THR A 792 -8.15 6.90 7.86
N GLY A 793 -7.76 6.95 6.58
CA GLY A 793 -8.50 6.32 5.48
C GLY A 793 -8.85 4.84 5.74
N TRP A 794 -7.86 4.01 6.09
CA TRP A 794 -8.12 2.61 6.47
C TRP A 794 -9.03 2.45 7.69
N SER A 795 -8.96 3.33 8.69
CA SER A 795 -9.79 3.24 9.90
C SER A 795 -11.25 3.50 9.54
N ILE A 796 -11.51 4.57 8.77
CA ILE A 796 -12.85 4.88 8.26
C ILE A 796 -13.36 3.72 7.42
N ALA A 797 -12.54 3.18 6.50
CA ALA A 797 -12.89 2.03 5.68
C ALA A 797 -13.25 0.78 6.50
N TRP A 798 -12.51 0.46 7.56
CA TRP A 798 -12.86 -0.66 8.45
C TRP A 798 -14.20 -0.41 9.15
N LYS A 799 -14.44 0.81 9.64
CA LYS A 799 -15.70 1.20 10.27
C LYS A 799 -16.88 1.10 9.29
N VAL A 800 -16.73 1.44 8.01
CA VAL A 800 -17.76 1.22 6.98
C VAL A 800 -18.21 -0.25 6.95
N ASN A 801 -17.26 -1.18 6.91
CA ASN A 801 -17.55 -2.62 6.90
C ASN A 801 -18.22 -3.09 8.20
N LEU A 802 -17.77 -2.58 9.35
CA LEU A 802 -18.35 -2.91 10.65
C LEU A 802 -19.80 -2.41 10.77
N TRP A 803 -20.09 -1.18 10.36
CA TRP A 803 -21.45 -0.64 10.37
C TRP A 803 -22.36 -1.35 9.36
N ALA A 804 -21.83 -1.79 8.22
CA ALA A 804 -22.54 -2.67 7.29
C ALA A 804 -22.93 -4.02 7.96
N ARG A 805 -22.00 -4.66 8.70
CA ARG A 805 -22.28 -5.88 9.49
C ARG A 805 -23.28 -5.65 10.63
N LEU A 806 -23.32 -4.44 11.19
CA LEU A 806 -24.32 -4.01 12.18
C LEU A 806 -25.69 -3.68 11.56
N LYS A 807 -25.86 -3.87 10.25
CA LYS A 807 -27.09 -3.61 9.48
C LYS A 807 -27.56 -2.15 9.55
N ASP A 808 -26.60 -1.22 9.64
CA ASP A 808 -26.86 0.22 9.67
C ASP A 808 -26.30 0.90 8.41
N GLY A 809 -27.08 0.81 7.33
CA GLY A 809 -26.66 1.31 6.01
C GLY A 809 -26.44 2.82 5.99
N ASP A 810 -27.25 3.59 6.72
CA ASP A 810 -27.13 5.04 6.74
C ASP A 810 -25.88 5.50 7.49
N HIS A 811 -25.53 4.85 8.61
CA HIS A 811 -24.27 5.14 9.30
C HIS A 811 -23.05 4.71 8.48
N ALA A 812 -23.12 3.55 7.83
CA ALA A 812 -22.06 3.08 6.97
C ALA A 812 -21.83 4.03 5.76
N MET A 813 -22.91 4.57 5.19
CA MET A 813 -22.85 5.56 4.11
C MET A 813 -22.24 6.90 4.57
N ARG A 814 -22.57 7.37 5.79
CA ARG A 814 -21.94 8.57 6.38
C ARG A 814 -20.42 8.44 6.44
N LEU A 815 -19.92 7.29 6.90
CA LEU A 815 -18.48 7.00 6.94
C LEU A 815 -17.89 6.89 5.55
N PHE A 816 -18.61 6.30 4.60
CA PHE A 816 -18.19 6.26 3.20
C PHE A 816 -18.06 7.66 2.61
N ASP A 817 -18.94 8.60 2.99
CA ASP A 817 -18.84 10.00 2.58
C ASP A 817 -17.59 10.69 3.17
N MET A 818 -17.27 10.38 4.43
CA MET A 818 -16.02 10.83 5.04
C MET A 818 -14.79 10.24 4.34
N LEU A 819 -14.83 8.97 3.94
CA LEU A 819 -13.75 8.31 3.21
C LEU A 819 -13.50 8.93 1.82
N LEU A 820 -14.56 9.37 1.14
CA LEU A 820 -14.48 10.06 -0.15
C LEU A 820 -14.22 11.57 -0.06
N SER A 821 -14.08 12.11 1.16
CA SER A 821 -13.83 13.53 1.35
C SER A 821 -12.43 13.91 0.86
N PRO A 822 -12.24 15.13 0.30
CA PRO A 822 -10.94 15.60 -0.16
C PRO A 822 -9.93 15.73 0.99
N ALA A 823 -8.85 14.96 0.93
CA ALA A 823 -7.81 14.93 1.95
C ALA A 823 -7.12 16.31 2.14
N ASP A 824 -6.93 17.07 1.05
CA ASP A 824 -6.22 18.35 1.04
C ASP A 824 -6.94 19.47 1.82
N VAL A 825 -8.26 19.36 2.05
CA VAL A 825 -9.07 20.35 2.80
C VAL A 825 -9.70 19.79 4.07
N SER A 826 -9.39 18.54 4.42
CA SER A 826 -9.90 17.89 5.63
C SER A 826 -9.43 18.58 6.92
N THR A 827 -10.36 18.73 7.86
CA THR A 827 -10.15 19.26 9.22
C THR A 827 -10.32 18.12 10.23
N GLY A 828 -9.62 18.17 11.38
CA GLY A 828 -9.67 17.10 12.39
C GLY A 828 -8.27 16.67 12.88
N LYS A 829 -8.24 15.78 13.88
CA LYS A 829 -6.98 15.23 14.44
C LYS A 829 -6.35 14.18 13.51
N GLU A 830 -7.17 13.30 12.94
CA GLU A 830 -6.81 12.37 11.88
C GLU A 830 -7.58 12.74 10.60
N LYS A 831 -6.92 12.62 9.45
CA LYS A 831 -7.32 13.29 8.19
C LYS A 831 -7.56 12.31 7.05
N GLY A 832 -8.36 11.28 7.30
CA GLY A 832 -8.79 10.35 6.26
C GLY A 832 -9.47 11.06 5.07
N GLY A 833 -9.51 10.40 3.92
CA GLY A 833 -10.12 10.96 2.71
C GLY A 833 -9.48 10.41 1.44
N VAL A 834 -9.66 11.10 0.32
CA VAL A 834 -9.01 10.81 -0.96
C VAL A 834 -8.28 12.02 -1.55
N TYR A 835 -7.21 11.75 -2.29
CA TYR A 835 -6.53 12.71 -3.16
C TYR A 835 -7.25 12.90 -4.50
N HIS A 836 -6.80 13.86 -5.32
CA HIS A 836 -7.43 14.19 -6.60
C HIS A 836 -7.44 13.01 -7.60
N ASN A 837 -6.51 12.07 -7.49
CA ASN A 837 -6.46 10.83 -8.27
C ASN A 837 -7.25 9.66 -7.64
N LEU A 838 -8.13 9.95 -6.66
CA LEU A 838 -8.90 8.98 -5.86
C LEU A 838 -8.07 8.02 -4.99
N PHE A 839 -6.76 8.20 -4.86
CA PHE A 839 -6.00 7.46 -3.85
C PHE A 839 -6.46 7.82 -2.45
N ASP A 840 -6.61 6.80 -1.62
CA ASP A 840 -6.91 6.95 -0.20
C ASP A 840 -5.78 7.65 0.55
N ALA A 841 -6.16 8.42 1.56
CA ALA A 841 -5.26 9.15 2.41
C ALA A 841 -5.34 8.62 3.84
N HIS A 842 -4.20 8.16 4.36
CA HIS A 842 -4.03 8.03 5.79
C HIS A 842 -4.16 9.38 6.52
N PRO A 843 -3.50 10.50 6.10
CA PRO A 843 -2.43 10.69 5.10
C PRO A 843 -1.05 10.31 5.65
N PRO A 844 -0.04 10.07 4.78
CA PRO A 844 -0.04 10.20 3.30
C PRO A 844 -0.77 9.06 2.57
N PHE A 845 -0.59 8.93 1.25
CA PHE A 845 -1.19 7.84 0.46
C PHE A 845 -0.93 6.47 1.10
N GLN A 846 -2.02 5.75 1.37
CA GLN A 846 -2.07 4.33 1.72
C GLN A 846 -3.21 3.72 0.89
N ILE A 847 -3.01 2.55 0.31
CA ILE A 847 -3.98 1.96 -0.63
C ILE A 847 -5.09 1.17 0.06
N ASP A 848 -4.85 0.78 1.31
CA ASP A 848 -5.75 -0.04 2.12
C ASP A 848 -7.16 0.53 2.18
N GLY A 849 -7.33 1.84 2.42
CA GLY A 849 -8.65 2.47 2.45
C GLY A 849 -9.40 2.38 1.11
N ASN A 850 -8.73 2.41 -0.05
CA ASN A 850 -9.37 2.18 -1.35
C ASN A 850 -10.02 0.78 -1.43
N PHE A 851 -9.29 -0.24 -0.96
CA PHE A 851 -9.76 -1.62 -0.97
C PHE A 851 -10.82 -1.86 0.09
N GLY A 852 -10.61 -1.35 1.30
CA GLY A 852 -11.54 -1.47 2.41
C GLY A 852 -12.88 -0.77 2.14
N GLY A 853 -12.86 0.42 1.54
CA GLY A 853 -14.07 1.14 1.15
C GLY A 853 -14.86 0.40 0.08
N ALA A 854 -14.18 -0.15 -0.94
CA ALA A 854 -14.82 -0.96 -1.98
C ALA A 854 -15.48 -2.23 -1.40
N ALA A 855 -14.82 -2.92 -0.46
CA ALA A 855 -15.41 -4.03 0.28
C ALA A 855 -16.60 -3.59 1.16
N GLY A 856 -16.50 -2.42 1.79
CA GLY A 856 -17.55 -1.88 2.64
C GLY A 856 -18.87 -1.65 1.90
N LEU A 857 -18.82 -1.12 0.68
CA LEU A 857 -20.02 -1.00 -0.15
C LEU A 857 -20.57 -2.38 -0.56
N ALA A 858 -19.70 -3.35 -0.83
CA ALA A 858 -20.11 -4.70 -1.16
C ALA A 858 -20.87 -5.35 0.01
N GLU A 859 -20.34 -5.25 1.23
CA GLU A 859 -20.95 -5.72 2.47
C GLU A 859 -22.27 -5.01 2.84
N MET A 860 -22.50 -3.78 2.35
CA MET A 860 -23.82 -3.12 2.46
C MET A 860 -24.87 -3.79 1.56
N LEU A 861 -24.45 -4.25 0.38
CA LEU A 861 -25.31 -4.81 -0.66
C LEU A 861 -25.51 -6.33 -0.52
N LEU A 862 -24.54 -7.06 0.00
CA LEU A 862 -24.58 -8.51 0.14
C LEU A 862 -23.77 -8.98 1.36
N GLN A 863 -24.33 -9.91 2.14
CA GLN A 863 -23.61 -10.57 3.22
C GLN A 863 -23.75 -12.08 3.08
N SER A 864 -22.68 -12.84 3.37
CA SER A 864 -22.69 -14.30 3.21
C SER A 864 -21.93 -15.08 4.29
N GLN A 865 -21.46 -14.38 5.32
CA GLN A 865 -20.73 -14.93 6.47
C GLN A 865 -21.64 -15.71 7.45
N GLY A 866 -22.93 -15.39 7.47
CA GLY A 866 -23.90 -15.99 8.37
C GLY A 866 -24.48 -17.30 7.84
N ASN A 867 -25.64 -17.69 8.39
CA ASN A 867 -26.34 -18.91 8.00
C ASN A 867 -27.14 -18.82 6.68
N ALA A 868 -27.01 -17.70 5.95
CA ALA A 868 -27.69 -17.40 4.69
C ALA A 868 -26.91 -16.33 3.91
N ILE A 869 -27.14 -16.27 2.61
CA ILE A 869 -26.75 -15.14 1.75
C ILE A 869 -27.84 -14.08 1.89
N GLU A 870 -27.53 -12.97 2.55
CA GLU A 870 -28.45 -11.84 2.75
C GLU A 870 -28.25 -10.79 1.66
N ILE A 871 -29.34 -10.46 0.97
CA ILE A 871 -29.36 -9.44 -0.08
C ILE A 871 -29.82 -8.12 0.53
N LEU A 872 -29.11 -7.03 0.22
CA LEU A 872 -29.36 -5.67 0.73
C LEU A 872 -29.45 -5.60 2.27
N PRO A 873 -28.53 -6.25 3.03
CA PRO A 873 -28.61 -6.32 4.48
C PRO A 873 -28.47 -4.94 5.17
N ALA A 874 -27.79 -3.99 4.53
CA ALA A 874 -27.55 -2.65 5.04
C ALA A 874 -27.61 -1.61 3.90
N LEU A 875 -28.63 -1.70 3.03
CA LEU A 875 -28.81 -0.74 1.94
C LEU A 875 -29.03 0.69 2.50
N PRO A 876 -28.19 1.67 2.15
CA PRO A 876 -28.38 3.05 2.60
C PRO A 876 -29.60 3.70 1.97
N SER A 877 -30.30 4.54 2.73
CA SER A 877 -31.43 5.34 2.23
C SER A 877 -31.03 6.33 1.13
N ALA A 878 -29.76 6.76 1.12
CA ALA A 878 -29.18 7.62 0.10
C ALA A 878 -29.01 6.94 -1.28
N LEU A 879 -29.13 5.61 -1.36
CA LEU A 879 -29.00 4.83 -2.59
C LEU A 879 -30.29 4.04 -2.88
N PRO A 880 -31.43 4.72 -3.08
CA PRO A 880 -32.74 4.06 -3.19
C PRO A 880 -32.88 3.21 -4.46
N ASP A 881 -32.06 3.47 -5.48
CA ASP A 881 -32.11 2.78 -6.76
C ASP A 881 -30.73 2.29 -7.16
N GLY A 882 -30.66 1.09 -7.74
CA GLY A 882 -29.39 0.59 -8.25
C GLY A 882 -29.43 -0.85 -8.73
N SER A 883 -28.28 -1.30 -9.20
CA SER A 883 -28.08 -2.68 -9.64
C SER A 883 -26.64 -3.11 -9.44
N VAL A 884 -26.47 -4.39 -9.15
CA VAL A 884 -25.17 -5.05 -9.10
C VAL A 884 -25.23 -6.36 -9.90
N LYS A 885 -24.14 -6.68 -10.56
CA LYS A 885 -23.95 -7.93 -11.29
C LYS A 885 -22.61 -8.52 -10.92
N GLY A 886 -22.58 -9.83 -10.74
CA GLY A 886 -21.33 -10.57 -10.57
C GLY A 886 -20.73 -10.49 -9.17
N ILE A 887 -21.47 -10.03 -8.16
CA ILE A 887 -21.03 -10.05 -6.76
C ILE A 887 -21.02 -11.49 -6.26
N CYS A 888 -19.95 -11.89 -5.57
CA CYS A 888 -19.75 -13.26 -5.12
C CYS A 888 -20.23 -13.45 -3.68
N ALA A 889 -20.63 -14.67 -3.35
CA ALA A 889 -20.96 -15.08 -2.00
C ALA A 889 -20.29 -16.42 -1.64
N ARG A 890 -19.99 -16.58 -0.35
CA ARG A 890 -19.58 -17.87 0.22
C ARG A 890 -20.56 -18.97 -0.19
N GLY A 891 -20.03 -20.14 -0.52
CA GLY A 891 -20.80 -21.24 -1.12
C GLY A 891 -20.49 -21.50 -2.60
N GLY A 892 -19.72 -20.63 -3.25
CA GLY A 892 -19.53 -20.73 -4.70
C GLY A 892 -20.72 -20.16 -5.46
N PHE A 893 -21.25 -19.02 -5.03
CA PHE A 893 -22.40 -18.36 -5.66
C PHE A 893 -22.01 -16.98 -6.21
N VAL A 894 -22.62 -16.63 -7.34
CA VAL A 894 -22.47 -15.32 -7.99
C VAL A 894 -23.87 -14.76 -8.21
N LEU A 895 -24.12 -13.55 -7.70
CA LEU A 895 -25.43 -12.93 -7.71
C LEU A 895 -25.44 -11.70 -8.63
N SER A 896 -26.61 -11.45 -9.20
CA SER A 896 -26.93 -10.19 -9.89
C SER A 896 -28.32 -9.77 -9.48
N PHE A 897 -28.51 -8.53 -9.04
CA PHE A 897 -29.81 -8.07 -8.57
C PHE A 897 -29.99 -6.57 -8.80
N LYS A 898 -31.26 -6.14 -8.75
CA LYS A 898 -31.65 -4.75 -8.87
C LYS A 898 -32.58 -4.35 -7.74
N TRP A 899 -32.51 -3.10 -7.33
CA TRP A 899 -33.46 -2.52 -6.39
C TRP A 899 -33.98 -1.19 -6.91
N ASN A 900 -35.19 -0.87 -6.47
CA ASN A 900 -35.86 0.39 -6.78
C ASN A 900 -36.61 0.86 -5.54
N LYS A 901 -36.53 2.15 -5.22
CA LYS A 901 -37.15 2.75 -4.01
C LYS A 901 -36.84 1.95 -2.73
N GLY A 902 -35.59 1.53 -2.58
CA GLY A 902 -35.09 0.74 -1.44
C GLY A 902 -35.55 -0.72 -1.41
N GLN A 903 -36.19 -1.22 -2.47
CA GLN A 903 -36.78 -2.57 -2.49
C GLN A 903 -36.15 -3.43 -3.60
N LEU A 904 -35.78 -4.67 -3.27
CA LEU A 904 -35.32 -5.67 -4.23
C LEU A 904 -36.41 -5.89 -5.29
N THR A 905 -36.03 -5.91 -6.56
CA THR A 905 -36.97 -6.14 -7.68
C THR A 905 -36.76 -7.52 -8.29
N ASN A 906 -35.51 -7.91 -8.53
CA ASN A 906 -35.13 -9.22 -9.02
C ASN A 906 -33.75 -9.64 -8.50
N VAL A 907 -33.52 -10.95 -8.45
CA VAL A 907 -32.19 -11.53 -8.21
C VAL A 907 -31.98 -12.78 -9.07
N ASP A 908 -30.81 -12.83 -9.69
CA ASP A 908 -30.29 -13.98 -10.41
C ASP A 908 -29.15 -14.58 -9.59
N VAL A 909 -29.16 -15.89 -9.40
CA VAL A 909 -28.11 -16.61 -8.66
C VAL A 909 -27.51 -17.69 -9.54
N THR A 910 -26.21 -17.60 -9.76
CA THR A 910 -25.42 -18.61 -10.46
C THR A 910 -24.61 -19.42 -9.44
N SER A 911 -24.71 -20.74 -9.47
CA SER A 911 -23.90 -21.62 -8.61
C SER A 911 -22.68 -22.13 -9.36
N LYS A 912 -21.46 -21.78 -8.94
CA LYS A 912 -20.19 -22.24 -9.51
C LYS A 912 -19.75 -23.61 -9.00
N ALA A 913 -20.21 -24.02 -7.81
CA ALA A 913 -19.84 -25.27 -7.17
C ALA A 913 -21.00 -26.28 -7.03
N GLY A 914 -22.25 -25.85 -7.24
CA GLY A 914 -23.44 -26.60 -6.85
C GLY A 914 -23.68 -26.56 -5.33
N GLY A 915 -24.75 -27.21 -4.88
CA GLY A 915 -25.04 -27.39 -3.45
C GLY A 915 -26.19 -26.51 -2.93
N ILE A 916 -26.33 -26.47 -1.60
CA ILE A 916 -27.44 -25.77 -0.94
C ILE A 916 -27.16 -24.26 -0.93
N CYS A 917 -28.08 -23.51 -1.52
CA CYS A 917 -28.14 -22.06 -1.46
C CYS A 917 -29.30 -21.64 -0.55
N LYS A 918 -28.99 -20.88 0.51
CA LYS A 918 -30.00 -20.27 1.38
C LYS A 918 -29.94 -18.76 1.20
N LEU A 919 -30.97 -18.19 0.57
CA LEU A 919 -31.08 -16.74 0.34
C LEU A 919 -32.01 -16.11 1.37
N ARG A 920 -31.67 -14.90 1.81
CA ARG A 920 -32.49 -14.07 2.69
C ARG A 920 -32.65 -12.67 2.10
N TYR A 921 -33.86 -12.14 2.19
CA TYR A 921 -34.16 -10.73 1.94
C TYR A 921 -35.24 -10.29 2.94
N HIS A 922 -34.86 -9.41 3.86
CA HIS A 922 -35.65 -9.12 5.08
C HIS A 922 -36.05 -10.41 5.84
N ASP A 923 -37.33 -10.61 6.08
CA ASP A 923 -37.93 -11.76 6.75
C ASP A 923 -38.09 -12.99 5.82
N LYS A 924 -37.94 -12.82 4.50
CA LYS A 924 -38.11 -13.89 3.52
C LYS A 924 -36.84 -14.74 3.42
N VAL A 925 -37.00 -16.06 3.47
CA VAL A 925 -35.92 -17.03 3.29
C VAL A 925 -36.34 -18.12 2.32
N ILE A 926 -35.46 -18.46 1.38
CA ILE A 926 -35.60 -19.65 0.53
C ILE A 926 -34.37 -20.54 0.65
N VAL A 927 -34.58 -21.85 0.50
CA VAL A 927 -33.51 -22.86 0.48
C VAL A 927 -33.65 -23.67 -0.80
N LEU A 928 -32.56 -23.76 -1.56
CA LEU A 928 -32.53 -24.37 -2.87
C LEU A 928 -31.33 -25.29 -2.99
N ASN A 929 -31.53 -26.49 -3.53
CA ASN A 929 -30.42 -27.30 -4.02
C ASN A 929 -30.12 -26.90 -5.47
N MET A 930 -29.01 -26.19 -5.67
CA MET A 930 -28.62 -25.64 -6.97
C MET A 930 -27.60 -26.53 -7.67
N GLN A 931 -27.73 -26.65 -8.99
CA GLN A 931 -26.78 -27.40 -9.80
C GLN A 931 -25.59 -26.51 -10.21
N LYS A 932 -24.42 -27.14 -10.30
CA LYS A 932 -23.19 -26.50 -10.76
C LYS A 932 -23.38 -25.87 -12.15
N ASN A 933 -22.87 -24.66 -12.32
CA ASN A 933 -22.92 -23.82 -13.51
C ASN A 933 -24.33 -23.51 -14.03
N LYS A 934 -25.35 -23.57 -13.17
CA LYS A 934 -26.71 -23.12 -13.52
C LYS A 934 -27.06 -21.79 -12.85
N THR A 935 -27.83 -20.98 -13.57
CA THR A 935 -28.40 -19.72 -13.11
C THR A 935 -29.89 -19.91 -12.82
N TYR A 936 -30.37 -19.32 -11.72
CA TYR A 936 -31.76 -19.35 -11.30
C TYR A 936 -32.24 -17.91 -11.11
N HIS A 937 -33.43 -17.61 -11.62
CA HIS A 937 -34.00 -16.27 -11.66
C HIS A 937 -35.15 -16.14 -10.67
N PHE A 938 -35.17 -15.06 -9.91
CA PHE A 938 -36.19 -14.79 -8.89
C PHE A 938 -36.69 -13.35 -8.97
N ASN A 939 -37.99 -13.16 -8.73
CA ASN A 939 -38.54 -11.85 -8.43
C ASN A 939 -38.34 -11.47 -6.95
N SER A 940 -38.83 -10.28 -6.57
CA SER A 940 -38.81 -9.74 -5.21
C SER A 940 -39.54 -10.56 -4.13
N PHE A 941 -40.27 -11.60 -4.52
CA PHE A 941 -40.94 -12.54 -3.62
C PHE A 941 -40.24 -13.91 -3.57
N PHE A 942 -39.04 -14.02 -4.15
CA PHE A 942 -38.31 -15.28 -4.32
C PHE A 942 -39.12 -16.37 -5.06
N LYS A 943 -40.10 -15.97 -5.87
CA LYS A 943 -40.76 -16.88 -6.81
C LYS A 943 -39.88 -16.98 -8.05
N ARG A 944 -39.63 -18.22 -8.51
CA ARG A 944 -38.92 -18.48 -9.76
C ARG A 944 -39.69 -17.85 -10.92
N VAL A 945 -38.95 -17.19 -11.82
CA VAL A 945 -39.49 -16.53 -13.02
C VAL A 945 -38.96 -17.19 -14.28
#